data_AF-G3NJW1-F1
#
_entry.id   AF-G3NJW1-F1
#
_cell.length_a   1.000
_cell.length_b   1.000
_cell.length_c   1.000
_cell.angle_alpha   90.00
_cell.angle_beta   90.00
_cell.angle_gamma   90.00
#
_symmetry.space_group_name_H-M   'P 1'
#
loop_
_entity.id
_entity.type
_entity.pdbx_description
1 polymer ?
#
loop_
_entity_poly.entity_id
_entity_poly.type
_entity_poly.pdbx_seq_one_letter_code
_entity_poly.pdbx_strand_id
1 'polypeptide(L)'
;MRMLKRASAFILRGGIATFQSTFCKSGSLFRVHPSVSKAVAENKPVVALESTIITHGMPYPHNLSTAKQVEAIVRAEGATPATVGVIEGKVHVGLSSEELERLAICQGSLKVSHRDLPHVTSKGLTGGTTVSATMMAAHRAGIHVFVTGGIGGVHRDGENSLDISADLTALGRTPIAVVSAGVKSILDIGRTLEFLETQGVCVATYGQSRSFPAFFSPQSGFTSPCQVADPEEAAALIASALSLDLQSGVLLAVPIPEEHAAAGQLTEEAIQAALSEASAKGITGRDVTPFILQMVNELTEGKSLQANIALIHNNAKVGGQIACALSKQMTERKSRGNTHHRGNPPPGPDIVVIGGTNVDFIAKGKTKELHFGQTNPGSVCQSFGGVGRNIADALSRLGRSPLFISATGADSHSQAVMKYCKHMDTSGVLRLPGQNTATYCAVINENGELSLGLGDMEVHQQITEQYVSQFEKQLLSATLVCLDGNIPVSTINYVCSIAKKHNINVWYEPTDSDKASKPFLSDAWKSLSYSSPNLAELCAMNKTLGFPTPDVLPSTREEMLSVAVALSRPLLEHVHCLVVTLGAGGVLVCGEHDAGSVNLQPRKQKRKRQLCAVQYPALTVTAEETINVSGAGDSLAGALMAGILHQRDTDSCVRMGLLAARLSLASSHPISPTLTSDSVDPNKVPQCWPKPSFMWIN
;
A
#
# COMPACT_ATOMS: atom_id res chain seq x y z
N MET A 1 16.41 -36.17 36.85
CA MET A 1 16.77 -36.59 35.48
C MET A 1 15.85 -37.72 34.98
N ARG A 2 14.55 -37.45 34.78
CA ARG A 2 13.55 -38.25 34.02
C ARG A 2 12.17 -37.58 34.09
N MET A 3 12.10 -36.27 33.86
CA MET A 3 10.82 -35.53 33.73
C MET A 3 10.95 -34.24 32.89
N LEU A 4 11.98 -34.17 32.03
CA LEU A 4 12.32 -33.00 31.22
C LEU A 4 12.55 -33.33 29.73
N LYS A 5 12.06 -34.49 29.26
CA LYS A 5 12.18 -34.95 27.87
C LYS A 5 10.84 -35.18 27.14
N ARG A 6 9.72 -34.70 27.67
CA ARG A 6 8.40 -34.79 27.00
C ARG A 6 7.68 -33.45 26.77
N ALA A 7 8.24 -32.31 27.17
CA ALA A 7 7.68 -30.99 26.87
C ALA A 7 8.34 -30.27 25.68
N SER A 8 9.37 -30.87 25.07
CA SER A 8 10.20 -30.24 24.02
C SER A 8 9.76 -30.60 22.60
N ALA A 9 8.59 -31.22 22.41
CA ALA A 9 8.09 -31.66 21.11
C ALA A 9 6.79 -30.97 20.66
N PHE A 10 6.31 -29.95 21.40
CA PHE A 10 5.06 -29.23 21.09
C PHE A 10 5.20 -27.71 20.95
N ILE A 11 6.42 -27.16 20.98
CA ILE A 11 6.69 -25.69 20.95
C ILE A 11 7.60 -25.32 19.76
N LEU A 12 7.35 -25.89 18.58
CA LEU A 12 8.02 -25.52 17.32
C LEU A 12 7.04 -25.33 16.15
N ARG A 13 5.78 -24.99 16.45
CA ARG A 13 4.76 -24.59 15.47
C ARG A 13 3.96 -23.40 15.98
N GLY A 14 4.53 -22.21 15.86
CA GLY A 14 3.85 -20.92 16.08
C GLY A 14 4.38 -19.95 15.04
N GLY A 15 3.86 -20.04 13.82
CA GLY A 15 4.38 -19.38 12.64
C GLY A 15 4.14 -17.88 12.61
N ILE A 16 5.10 -17.20 11.97
CA ILE A 16 5.05 -15.83 11.48
C ILE A 16 3.78 -15.66 10.61
N ALA A 17 2.87 -14.77 11.01
CA ALA A 17 1.69 -14.44 10.22
C ALA A 17 2.07 -13.45 9.10
N THR A 18 2.57 -13.99 7.99
CA THR A 18 2.53 -13.31 6.68
C THR A 18 1.07 -13.25 6.19
N PHE A 19 0.82 -12.53 5.10
CA PHE A 19 -0.45 -12.40 4.34
C PHE A 19 -1.22 -13.72 4.04
N GLN A 20 -0.72 -14.87 4.52
CA GLN A 20 -1.27 -16.21 4.46
C GLN A 20 -2.34 -16.54 5.53
N SER A 21 -2.52 -15.76 6.60
CA SER A 21 -3.45 -16.17 7.68
C SER A 21 -4.94 -16.16 7.31
N THR A 22 -5.32 -15.59 6.16
CA THR A 22 -6.68 -15.69 5.61
C THR A 22 -6.91 -16.92 4.72
N PHE A 23 -5.86 -17.63 4.29
CA PHE A 23 -5.96 -18.53 3.13
C PHE A 23 -5.83 -20.03 3.42
N CYS A 24 -5.69 -20.42 4.69
CA CYS A 24 -5.83 -21.81 5.12
C CYS A 24 -7.01 -21.98 6.08
N LYS A 25 -8.21 -21.54 5.67
CA LYS A 25 -9.44 -22.14 6.17
C LYS A 25 -9.75 -23.35 5.29
N SER A 26 -10.05 -24.49 5.92
CA SER A 26 -10.64 -25.65 5.27
C SER A 26 -11.85 -25.19 4.44
N GLY A 27 -11.70 -25.10 3.10
CA GLY A 27 -12.73 -24.59 2.19
C GLY A 27 -12.26 -23.62 1.07
N SER A 28 -10.99 -23.23 0.99
CA SER A 28 -10.51 -22.36 -0.11
C SER A 28 -10.55 -23.06 -1.47
N LEU A 29 -11.26 -22.45 -2.45
CA LEU A 29 -11.23 -22.83 -3.87
C LEU A 29 -9.87 -22.55 -4.55
N PHE A 30 -8.97 -21.84 -3.87
CA PHE A 30 -7.66 -21.42 -4.35
C PHE A 30 -6.54 -22.11 -3.60
N ARG A 31 -5.56 -22.63 -4.33
CA ARG A 31 -4.33 -23.25 -3.81
C ARG A 31 -3.11 -22.63 -4.48
N VAL A 32 -2.24 -22.00 -3.69
CA VAL A 32 -0.97 -21.46 -4.19
C VAL A 32 0.16 -22.36 -3.71
N HIS A 33 1.02 -22.81 -4.62
CA HIS A 33 2.13 -23.69 -4.27
C HIS A 33 3.08 -22.97 -3.29
N PRO A 34 3.62 -23.66 -2.27
CA PRO A 34 4.48 -23.04 -1.25
C PRO A 34 5.69 -22.28 -1.82
N SER A 35 6.32 -22.81 -2.89
CA SER A 35 7.44 -22.12 -3.54
C SER A 35 7.03 -20.79 -4.17
N VAL A 36 5.85 -20.75 -4.81
CA VAL A 36 5.29 -19.54 -5.42
C VAL A 36 4.92 -18.54 -4.34
N SER A 37 4.20 -18.98 -3.31
CA SER A 37 3.81 -18.11 -2.20
C SER A 37 5.02 -17.50 -1.48
N LYS A 38 6.08 -18.28 -1.28
CA LYS A 38 7.35 -17.81 -0.72
C LYS A 38 8.04 -16.80 -1.65
N ALA A 39 8.13 -17.09 -2.95
CA ALA A 39 8.77 -16.21 -3.91
C ALA A 39 8.06 -14.85 -4.00
N VAL A 40 6.73 -14.83 -4.08
CA VAL A 40 5.92 -13.60 -4.05
C VAL A 40 6.14 -12.82 -2.75
N ALA A 41 6.07 -13.49 -1.59
CA ALA A 41 6.28 -12.84 -0.29
C ALA A 41 7.67 -12.21 -0.14
N GLU A 42 8.69 -12.82 -0.75
CA GLU A 42 10.08 -12.34 -0.74
C GLU A 42 10.38 -11.34 -1.88
N ASN A 43 9.39 -10.91 -2.66
CA ASN A 43 9.56 -10.10 -3.89
C ASN A 43 10.54 -10.72 -4.91
N LYS A 44 10.70 -12.05 -4.90
CA LYS A 44 11.48 -12.78 -5.89
C LYS A 44 10.72 -12.89 -7.21
N PRO A 45 11.42 -12.98 -8.34
CA PRO A 45 10.79 -13.09 -9.65
C PRO A 45 9.93 -14.37 -9.75
N VAL A 46 8.69 -14.20 -10.19
CA VAL A 46 7.73 -15.29 -10.45
C VAL A 46 7.11 -15.08 -11.83
N VAL A 47 7.01 -16.15 -12.61
CA VAL A 47 6.38 -16.15 -13.93
C VAL A 47 5.24 -17.15 -13.92
N ALA A 48 4.01 -16.68 -14.17
CA ALA A 48 2.87 -17.57 -14.37
C ALA A 48 2.93 -18.24 -15.75
N LEU A 49 2.36 -19.44 -15.85
CA LEU A 49 2.24 -20.21 -17.09
C LEU A 49 0.83 -20.81 -17.19
N GLU A 50 0.24 -20.87 -18.38
CA GLU A 50 -1.08 -21.47 -18.57
C GLU A 50 -1.01 -22.99 -18.78
N SER A 51 -2.14 -23.68 -18.56
CA SER A 51 -2.25 -25.13 -18.77
C SER A 51 -3.13 -25.53 -19.95
N THR A 52 -3.81 -24.59 -20.64
CA THR A 52 -4.51 -24.89 -21.90
C THR A 52 -3.54 -25.39 -22.97
N ILE A 53 -2.34 -24.82 -23.04
CA ILE A 53 -1.29 -25.29 -23.95
C ILE A 53 -0.91 -26.76 -23.71
N ILE A 54 -1.01 -27.22 -22.46
CA ILE A 54 -0.68 -28.58 -22.03
C ILE A 54 -1.83 -29.55 -22.35
N THR A 55 -3.06 -29.12 -22.10
CA THR A 55 -4.26 -29.98 -22.21
C THR A 55 -4.85 -30.02 -23.62
N HIS A 56 -4.77 -28.91 -24.37
CA HIS A 56 -5.42 -28.73 -25.67
C HIS A 56 -4.48 -28.17 -26.75
N GLY A 57 -3.29 -27.69 -26.39
CA GLY A 57 -2.37 -27.04 -27.33
C GLY A 57 -1.37 -27.98 -28.01
N MET A 58 -1.06 -29.13 -27.38
CA MET A 58 -0.07 -30.09 -27.89
C MET A 58 -0.47 -31.54 -27.57
N PRO A 59 -0.09 -32.52 -28.41
CA PRO A 59 -0.32 -33.93 -28.13
C PRO A 59 0.66 -34.48 -27.08
N TYR A 60 0.26 -35.52 -26.35
CA TYR A 60 1.16 -36.29 -25.48
C TYR A 60 2.15 -37.12 -26.33
N PRO A 61 3.44 -37.25 -25.93
CA PRO A 61 4.10 -36.72 -24.73
C PRO A 61 4.66 -35.30 -24.86
N HIS A 62 4.52 -34.66 -26.02
CA HIS A 62 5.11 -33.35 -26.30
C HIS A 62 4.54 -32.24 -25.40
N ASN A 63 3.27 -32.32 -25.01
CA ASN A 63 2.68 -31.39 -24.06
C ASN A 63 3.40 -31.35 -22.71
N LEU A 64 3.67 -32.52 -22.11
CA LEU A 64 4.33 -32.65 -20.82
C LEU A 64 5.82 -32.29 -20.91
N SER A 65 6.50 -32.75 -21.96
CA SER A 65 7.93 -32.45 -22.14
C SER A 65 8.13 -30.95 -22.34
N THR A 66 7.31 -30.30 -23.16
CA THR A 66 7.36 -28.84 -23.40
C THR A 66 7.03 -28.07 -22.12
N ALA A 67 5.99 -28.46 -21.37
CA ALA A 67 5.66 -27.81 -20.09
C ALA A 67 6.83 -27.88 -19.10
N LYS A 68 7.47 -29.04 -18.95
CA LYS A 68 8.65 -29.21 -18.09
C LYS A 68 9.84 -28.38 -18.57
N GLN A 69 10.07 -28.31 -19.89
CA GLN A 69 11.14 -27.50 -20.48
C GLN A 69 10.91 -26.00 -20.24
N VAL A 70 9.67 -25.52 -20.42
CA VAL A 70 9.29 -24.12 -20.14
C VAL A 70 9.51 -23.77 -18.68
N GLU A 71 9.08 -24.62 -17.74
CA GLU A 71 9.37 -24.38 -16.32
C GLU A 71 10.88 -24.39 -16.03
N ALA A 72 11.66 -25.24 -16.71
CA ALA A 72 13.11 -25.27 -16.57
C ALA A 72 13.78 -24.00 -17.11
N ILE A 73 13.32 -23.46 -18.24
CA ILE A 73 13.81 -22.19 -18.80
C ILE A 73 13.54 -21.04 -17.83
N VAL A 74 12.32 -20.93 -17.31
CA VAL A 74 11.97 -19.89 -16.31
C VAL A 74 12.89 -19.98 -15.08
N ARG A 75 13.17 -21.20 -14.59
CA ARG A 75 14.12 -21.42 -13.48
C ARG A 75 15.55 -21.03 -13.84
N ALA A 76 16.00 -21.33 -15.06
CA ALA A 76 17.35 -21.01 -15.54
C ALA A 76 17.58 -19.50 -15.62
N GLU A 77 16.56 -18.73 -15.99
CA GLU A 77 16.62 -17.25 -15.98
C GLU A 77 16.51 -16.64 -14.56
N GLY A 78 16.31 -17.48 -13.52
CA GLY A 78 16.30 -17.05 -12.11
C GLY A 78 14.91 -16.79 -11.53
N ALA A 79 13.83 -17.09 -12.27
CA ALA A 79 12.45 -16.90 -11.83
C ALA A 79 11.79 -18.21 -11.33
N THR A 80 10.79 -18.10 -10.47
CA THR A 80 9.98 -19.24 -10.02
C THR A 80 8.81 -19.44 -10.99
N PRO A 81 8.69 -20.59 -11.69
CA PRO A 81 7.54 -20.87 -12.53
C PRO A 81 6.30 -21.19 -11.69
N ALA A 82 5.15 -20.70 -12.12
CA ALA A 82 3.86 -20.92 -11.50
C ALA A 82 2.84 -21.35 -12.56
N THR A 83 2.91 -22.61 -12.99
CA THR A 83 1.90 -23.19 -13.89
C THR A 83 0.54 -23.19 -13.20
N VAL A 84 -0.48 -22.66 -13.86
CA VAL A 84 -1.83 -22.51 -13.34
C VAL A 84 -2.74 -23.56 -13.96
N GLY A 85 -3.59 -24.20 -13.17
CA GLY A 85 -4.59 -25.16 -13.65
C GLY A 85 -5.73 -25.37 -12.66
N VAL A 86 -6.79 -26.05 -13.06
CA VAL A 86 -7.87 -26.46 -12.15
C VAL A 86 -7.82 -27.97 -11.97
N ILE A 87 -7.66 -28.43 -10.74
CA ILE A 87 -7.62 -29.86 -10.38
C ILE A 87 -8.69 -30.11 -9.33
N GLU A 88 -9.62 -31.01 -9.64
CA GLU A 88 -10.71 -31.41 -8.73
C GLU A 88 -11.47 -30.22 -8.13
N GLY A 89 -11.79 -29.24 -8.98
CA GLY A 89 -12.52 -28.01 -8.62
C GLY A 89 -11.73 -26.98 -7.83
N LYS A 90 -10.42 -27.14 -7.68
CA LYS A 90 -9.53 -26.16 -7.04
C LYS A 90 -8.65 -25.50 -8.08
N VAL A 91 -8.53 -24.18 -8.02
CA VAL A 91 -7.60 -23.40 -8.84
C VAL A 91 -6.22 -23.46 -8.20
N HIS A 92 -5.27 -24.07 -8.88
CA HIS A 92 -3.89 -24.21 -8.44
C HIS A 92 -3.02 -23.15 -9.14
N VAL A 93 -2.20 -22.43 -8.37
CA VAL A 93 -1.17 -21.50 -8.86
C VAL A 93 0.19 -22.04 -8.46
N GLY A 94 0.91 -22.60 -9.45
CA GLY A 94 2.03 -23.52 -9.24
C GLY A 94 1.52 -24.95 -9.08
N LEU A 95 1.82 -25.80 -10.06
CA LEU A 95 1.53 -27.23 -10.00
C LEU A 95 2.76 -27.99 -9.51
N SER A 96 2.54 -29.08 -8.79
CA SER A 96 3.59 -30.08 -8.57
C SER A 96 3.91 -30.82 -9.88
N SER A 97 5.03 -31.55 -9.93
CA SER A 97 5.38 -32.36 -11.11
C SER A 97 4.33 -33.44 -11.38
N GLU A 98 3.74 -34.02 -10.32
CA GLU A 98 2.68 -35.02 -10.40
C GLU A 98 1.36 -34.40 -10.88
N GLU A 99 1.02 -33.20 -10.39
CA GLU A 99 -0.18 -32.47 -10.82
C GLU A 99 -0.09 -32.05 -12.30
N LEU A 100 1.10 -31.62 -12.74
CA LEU A 100 1.39 -31.28 -14.14
C LEU A 100 1.25 -32.51 -15.05
N GLU A 101 1.84 -33.63 -14.65
CA GLU A 101 1.74 -34.90 -15.40
C GLU A 101 0.30 -35.42 -15.44
N ARG A 102 -0.42 -35.31 -14.32
CA ARG A 102 -1.86 -35.63 -14.26
C ARG A 102 -2.66 -34.81 -15.26
N LEU A 103 -2.44 -33.49 -15.35
CA LEU A 103 -3.11 -32.64 -16.35
C LEU A 103 -2.74 -33.02 -17.77
N ALA A 104 -1.48 -33.37 -18.04
CA ALA A 104 -1.02 -33.70 -19.39
C ALA A 104 -1.57 -35.03 -19.95
N ILE A 105 -1.89 -35.99 -19.07
CA ILE A 105 -2.42 -37.32 -19.45
C ILE A 105 -3.95 -37.36 -19.38
N CYS A 106 -4.60 -36.43 -18.66
CA CYS A 106 -6.03 -36.43 -18.41
C CYS A 106 -6.87 -36.36 -19.71
N GLN A 107 -7.42 -37.50 -20.11
CA GLN A 107 -8.43 -37.58 -21.15
C GLN A 107 -9.75 -36.98 -20.63
N GLY A 108 -10.23 -35.90 -21.24
CA GLY A 108 -11.45 -35.21 -20.81
C GLY A 108 -11.24 -33.97 -19.93
N SER A 109 -10.02 -33.45 -19.82
CA SER A 109 -9.78 -32.15 -19.19
C SER A 109 -10.56 -31.04 -19.90
N LEU A 110 -11.22 -30.15 -19.14
CA LEU A 110 -11.92 -29.01 -19.73
C LEU A 110 -10.96 -27.89 -20.12
N LYS A 111 -11.26 -27.16 -21.19
CA LYS A 111 -10.65 -25.85 -21.49
C LYS A 111 -11.37 -24.79 -20.65
N VAL A 112 -10.66 -24.17 -19.71
CA VAL A 112 -11.26 -23.32 -18.67
C VAL A 112 -10.91 -21.86 -18.91
N SER A 113 -11.86 -21.09 -19.45
CA SER A 113 -11.81 -19.63 -19.49
C SER A 113 -12.33 -19.02 -18.20
N HIS A 114 -12.16 -17.71 -18.02
CA HIS A 114 -12.61 -16.98 -16.83
C HIS A 114 -14.08 -17.25 -16.48
N ARG A 115 -14.97 -17.33 -17.48
CA ARG A 115 -16.40 -17.63 -17.30
C ARG A 115 -16.70 -19.07 -16.86
N ASP A 116 -15.80 -20.00 -17.13
CA ASP A 116 -16.01 -21.43 -16.88
C ASP A 116 -15.61 -21.80 -15.45
N LEU A 117 -14.80 -20.98 -14.78
CA LEU A 117 -14.30 -21.21 -13.42
C LEU A 117 -15.40 -21.56 -12.41
N PRO A 118 -16.54 -20.84 -12.32
CA PRO A 118 -17.61 -21.22 -11.37
C PRO A 118 -18.18 -22.62 -11.63
N HIS A 119 -18.32 -23.01 -12.89
CA HIS A 119 -18.83 -24.34 -13.25
C HIS A 119 -17.82 -25.43 -12.89
N VAL A 120 -16.56 -25.26 -13.30
CA VAL A 120 -15.50 -26.26 -13.05
C VAL A 120 -15.24 -26.43 -11.55
N THR A 121 -15.20 -25.33 -10.80
CA THR A 121 -14.98 -25.35 -9.34
C THR A 121 -16.15 -25.96 -8.57
N SER A 122 -17.40 -25.58 -8.89
CA SER A 122 -18.58 -26.11 -8.20
C SER A 122 -18.83 -27.59 -8.44
N LYS A 123 -18.39 -28.13 -9.59
CA LYS A 123 -18.54 -29.54 -9.96
C LYS A 123 -17.35 -30.42 -9.60
N GLY A 124 -16.28 -29.86 -9.03
CA GLY A 124 -15.08 -30.65 -8.71
C GLY A 124 -14.34 -31.14 -9.96
N LEU A 125 -14.45 -30.42 -11.09
CA LEU A 125 -13.89 -30.84 -12.37
C LEU A 125 -12.42 -30.42 -12.53
N THR A 126 -11.73 -31.03 -13.49
CA THR A 126 -10.33 -30.76 -13.82
C THR A 126 -10.24 -30.15 -15.21
N GLY A 127 -9.36 -29.16 -15.39
CA GLY A 127 -9.21 -28.50 -16.67
C GLY A 127 -8.00 -27.57 -16.75
N GLY A 128 -7.54 -27.36 -17.97
CA GLY A 128 -6.47 -26.42 -18.28
C GLY A 128 -7.01 -24.99 -18.38
N THR A 129 -6.37 -24.04 -17.71
CA THR A 129 -6.76 -22.63 -17.74
C THR A 129 -6.27 -21.96 -19.02
N THR A 130 -7.11 -21.14 -19.66
CA THR A 130 -6.70 -20.29 -20.79
C THR A 130 -5.94 -19.07 -20.28
N VAL A 131 -5.47 -18.20 -21.18
CA VAL A 131 -4.87 -16.90 -20.86
C VAL A 131 -5.77 -16.12 -19.89
N SER A 132 -7.06 -15.91 -20.19
CA SER A 132 -7.98 -15.17 -19.32
C SER A 132 -8.09 -15.72 -17.88
N ALA A 133 -8.26 -17.03 -17.70
CA ALA A 133 -8.36 -17.65 -16.38
C ALA A 133 -7.01 -17.66 -15.64
N THR A 134 -5.92 -17.85 -16.37
CA THR A 134 -4.56 -17.84 -15.83
C THR A 134 -4.19 -16.45 -15.32
N MET A 135 -4.52 -15.40 -16.07
CA MET A 135 -4.31 -14.00 -15.67
C MET A 135 -5.02 -13.69 -14.35
N MET A 136 -6.31 -14.00 -14.25
CA MET A 136 -7.10 -13.78 -13.03
C MET A 136 -6.44 -14.49 -11.84
N ALA A 137 -6.00 -15.73 -12.04
CA ALA A 137 -5.42 -16.52 -10.98
C ALA A 137 -4.03 -16.06 -10.54
N ALA A 138 -3.16 -15.76 -11.51
CA ALA A 138 -1.81 -15.26 -11.29
C ALA A 138 -1.82 -13.89 -10.61
N HIS A 139 -2.64 -12.96 -11.11
CA HIS A 139 -2.80 -11.64 -10.50
C HIS A 139 -3.31 -11.73 -9.06
N ARG A 140 -4.32 -12.57 -8.81
CA ARG A 140 -4.82 -12.82 -7.44
C ARG A 140 -3.76 -13.41 -6.51
N ALA A 141 -2.78 -14.13 -7.04
CA ALA A 141 -1.65 -14.67 -6.29
C ALA A 141 -0.48 -13.68 -6.12
N GLY A 142 -0.60 -12.45 -6.65
CA GLY A 142 0.45 -11.43 -6.58
C GLY A 142 1.56 -11.58 -7.63
N ILE A 143 1.31 -12.29 -8.73
CA ILE A 143 2.26 -12.48 -9.82
C ILE A 143 2.07 -11.38 -10.87
N HIS A 144 3.16 -10.73 -11.28
CA HIS A 144 3.13 -9.59 -12.22
C HIS A 144 3.44 -9.95 -13.68
N VAL A 145 4.07 -11.10 -13.93
CA VAL A 145 4.46 -11.54 -15.29
C VAL A 145 3.85 -12.90 -15.58
N PHE A 146 3.21 -13.01 -16.74
CA PHE A 146 2.61 -14.23 -17.27
C PHE A 146 3.15 -14.47 -18.68
N VAL A 147 3.62 -15.69 -18.95
CA VAL A 147 4.08 -16.13 -20.27
C VAL A 147 3.09 -17.10 -20.90
N THR A 148 2.81 -16.91 -22.19
CA THR A 148 2.09 -17.87 -23.03
C THR A 148 2.73 -17.95 -24.41
N GLY A 149 2.27 -18.88 -25.26
CA GLY A 149 2.65 -18.89 -26.67
C GLY A 149 2.09 -17.67 -27.39
N GLY A 150 0.77 -17.52 -27.39
CA GLY A 150 0.05 -16.48 -28.14
C GLY A 150 -1.30 -16.22 -27.50
N ILE A 151 -1.72 -14.97 -27.38
CA ILE A 151 -3.03 -14.64 -26.83
C ILE A 151 -4.15 -14.97 -27.84
N GLY A 152 -5.36 -15.21 -27.34
CA GLY A 152 -6.55 -15.10 -28.19
C GLY A 152 -6.80 -13.65 -28.62
N GLY A 153 -7.78 -13.45 -29.48
CA GLY A 153 -8.04 -12.16 -30.10
C GLY A 153 -9.40 -12.11 -30.77
N VAL A 154 -9.59 -11.11 -31.62
CA VAL A 154 -10.74 -11.02 -32.51
C VAL A 154 -10.56 -12.05 -33.62
N HIS A 155 -11.54 -12.94 -33.81
CA HIS A 155 -11.50 -13.88 -34.93
C HIS A 155 -11.69 -13.15 -36.26
N ARG A 156 -11.29 -13.77 -37.37
CA ARG A 156 -11.61 -13.26 -38.70
C ARG A 156 -13.12 -13.27 -38.89
N ASP A 157 -13.68 -12.20 -39.47
CA ASP A 157 -15.13 -11.90 -39.47
C ASP A 157 -15.72 -11.58 -38.07
N GLY A 158 -14.86 -11.21 -37.12
CA GLY A 158 -15.24 -10.87 -35.75
C GLY A 158 -16.17 -9.65 -35.62
N GLU A 159 -16.18 -8.75 -36.61
CA GLU A 159 -17.10 -7.62 -36.68
C GLU A 159 -18.56 -8.02 -36.89
N ASN A 160 -18.78 -9.17 -37.54
CA ASN A 160 -20.13 -9.69 -37.81
C ASN A 160 -20.50 -10.80 -36.82
N SER A 161 -19.57 -11.74 -36.59
CA SER A 161 -19.79 -12.89 -35.71
C SER A 161 -19.73 -12.56 -34.21
N LEU A 162 -19.02 -11.47 -33.86
CA LEU A 162 -18.65 -11.13 -32.48
C LEU A 162 -17.88 -12.26 -31.76
N ASP A 163 -17.21 -13.15 -32.51
CA ASP A 163 -16.32 -14.16 -31.95
C ASP A 163 -15.00 -13.51 -31.49
N ILE A 164 -15.01 -13.04 -30.25
CA ILE A 164 -13.92 -12.30 -29.62
C ILE A 164 -13.47 -13.04 -28.37
N SER A 165 -12.17 -13.34 -28.29
CA SER A 165 -11.61 -14.02 -27.13
C SER A 165 -11.80 -13.22 -25.84
N ALA A 166 -12.22 -13.91 -24.78
CA ALA A 166 -12.28 -13.37 -23.43
C ALA A 166 -10.90 -12.92 -22.88
N ASP A 167 -9.80 -13.30 -23.54
CA ASP A 167 -8.45 -12.86 -23.21
C ASP A 167 -8.32 -11.33 -23.32
N LEU A 168 -8.97 -10.70 -24.31
CA LEU A 168 -8.87 -9.25 -24.52
C LEU A 168 -9.57 -8.46 -23.41
N THR A 169 -10.76 -8.91 -22.99
CA THR A 169 -11.46 -8.33 -21.84
C THR A 169 -10.72 -8.60 -20.53
N ALA A 170 -10.06 -9.76 -20.39
CA ALA A 170 -9.23 -10.04 -19.23
C ALA A 170 -8.01 -9.11 -19.14
N LEU A 171 -7.36 -8.83 -20.28
CA LEU A 171 -6.31 -7.80 -20.41
C LEU A 171 -6.84 -6.41 -20.03
N GLY A 172 -8.06 -6.04 -20.41
CA GLY A 172 -8.67 -4.77 -19.99
C GLY A 172 -8.97 -4.63 -18.49
N ARG A 173 -8.92 -5.72 -17.71
CA ARG A 173 -9.42 -5.76 -16.32
C ARG A 173 -8.47 -6.37 -15.30
N THR A 174 -7.31 -6.87 -15.73
CA THR A 174 -6.38 -7.60 -14.87
C THR A 174 -4.99 -7.00 -15.02
N PRO A 175 -4.45 -6.33 -14.00
CA PRO A 175 -3.14 -5.70 -14.07
C PRO A 175 -2.02 -6.73 -13.91
N ILE A 176 -1.70 -7.37 -15.03
CA ILE A 176 -0.61 -8.33 -15.20
C ILE A 176 0.01 -8.14 -16.59
N ALA A 177 1.33 -8.30 -16.70
CA ALA A 177 2.03 -8.28 -17.97
C ALA A 177 1.97 -9.66 -18.62
N VAL A 178 1.49 -9.73 -19.87
CA VAL A 178 1.41 -10.95 -20.67
C VAL A 178 2.49 -10.88 -21.75
N VAL A 179 3.41 -11.84 -21.71
CA VAL A 179 4.47 -12.03 -22.69
C VAL A 179 4.02 -13.13 -23.65
N SER A 180 3.91 -12.81 -24.93
CA SER A 180 3.47 -13.76 -25.97
C SER A 180 4.08 -13.43 -27.32
N ALA A 181 3.99 -14.34 -28.29
CA ALA A 181 4.39 -14.08 -29.67
C ALA A 181 3.33 -13.25 -30.44
N GLY A 182 2.71 -12.29 -29.76
CA GLY A 182 1.54 -11.56 -30.26
C GLY A 182 0.28 -12.41 -30.16
N VAL A 183 -0.55 -12.33 -31.20
CA VAL A 183 -1.87 -12.97 -31.30
C VAL A 183 -1.77 -14.21 -32.18
N LYS A 184 -2.45 -15.30 -31.83
CA LYS A 184 -2.42 -16.55 -32.62
C LYS A 184 -2.77 -16.28 -34.10
N SER A 185 -2.01 -16.86 -35.04
CA SER A 185 -2.09 -16.60 -36.50
C SER A 185 -3.46 -16.76 -37.16
N ILE A 186 -4.36 -17.56 -36.56
CA ILE A 186 -5.72 -17.78 -37.09
C ILE A 186 -6.66 -16.58 -36.89
N LEU A 187 -6.21 -15.56 -36.16
CA LEU A 187 -7.02 -14.43 -35.71
C LEU A 187 -6.76 -13.19 -36.56
N ASP A 188 -7.54 -12.14 -36.32
CA ASP A 188 -7.40 -10.84 -36.94
C ASP A 188 -6.56 -9.90 -36.05
N ILE A 189 -5.33 -9.63 -36.47
CA ILE A 189 -4.39 -8.81 -35.69
C ILE A 189 -4.84 -7.35 -35.63
N GLY A 190 -5.28 -6.78 -36.75
CA GLY A 190 -5.70 -5.38 -36.81
C GLY A 190 -6.87 -5.09 -35.87
N ARG A 191 -7.95 -5.89 -35.97
CA ARG A 191 -9.11 -5.76 -35.07
C ARG A 191 -8.77 -6.06 -33.62
N THR A 192 -7.82 -6.97 -33.38
CA THR A 192 -7.36 -7.26 -32.02
C THR A 192 -6.66 -6.06 -31.40
N LEU A 193 -5.80 -5.36 -32.15
CA LEU A 193 -5.12 -4.15 -31.66
C LEU A 193 -6.12 -3.02 -31.35
N GLU A 194 -7.09 -2.78 -32.23
CA GLU A 194 -8.17 -1.80 -32.01
C GLU A 194 -9.02 -2.13 -30.76
N PHE A 195 -9.31 -3.41 -30.54
CA PHE A 195 -10.04 -3.84 -29.36
C PHE A 195 -9.21 -3.64 -28.08
N LEU A 196 -7.91 -3.94 -28.12
CA LEU A 196 -6.99 -3.75 -26.99
C LEU A 196 -6.84 -2.25 -26.64
N GLU A 197 -6.76 -1.38 -27.65
CA GLU A 197 -6.80 0.07 -27.46
C GLU A 197 -8.09 0.49 -26.74
N THR A 198 -9.24 0.00 -27.22
CA THR A 198 -10.56 0.27 -26.61
C THR A 198 -10.63 -0.21 -25.15
N GLN A 199 -9.96 -1.31 -24.81
CA GLN A 199 -9.89 -1.85 -23.44
C GLN A 199 -8.83 -1.15 -22.57
N GLY A 200 -8.11 -0.16 -23.08
CA GLY A 200 -7.05 0.55 -22.35
C GLY A 200 -5.83 -0.32 -22.05
N VAL A 201 -5.56 -1.34 -22.87
CA VAL A 201 -4.43 -2.25 -22.70
C VAL A 201 -3.18 -1.63 -23.33
N CYS A 202 -2.09 -1.55 -22.56
CA CYS A 202 -0.80 -1.12 -23.10
C CYS A 202 -0.18 -2.23 -23.94
N VAL A 203 0.05 -1.99 -25.24
CA VAL A 203 0.64 -2.96 -26.17
C VAL A 203 2.01 -2.48 -26.63
N ALA A 204 3.04 -3.32 -26.46
CA ALA A 204 4.40 -3.04 -26.90
C ALA A 204 5.02 -4.25 -27.63
N THR A 205 5.75 -3.99 -28.72
CA THR A 205 6.62 -4.99 -29.33
C THR A 205 7.95 -5.04 -28.58
N TYR A 206 8.46 -6.24 -28.30
CA TYR A 206 9.79 -6.48 -27.74
C TYR A 206 10.83 -6.63 -28.87
N GLY A 207 11.93 -5.89 -28.78
CA GLY A 207 13.01 -5.86 -29.78
C GLY A 207 13.19 -4.47 -30.39
N GLN A 208 13.94 -4.36 -31.50
CA GLN A 208 14.34 -3.07 -32.08
C GLN A 208 13.28 -2.42 -32.99
N SER A 209 12.14 -3.09 -33.21
CA SER A 209 11.10 -2.66 -34.17
C SER A 209 9.74 -2.56 -33.49
N ARG A 210 8.88 -1.68 -34.04
CA ARG A 210 7.46 -1.63 -33.68
C ARG A 210 6.60 -2.65 -34.42
N SER A 211 7.17 -3.43 -35.34
CA SER A 211 6.41 -4.44 -36.09
C SER A 211 5.79 -5.44 -35.11
N PHE A 212 4.47 -5.59 -35.14
CA PHE A 212 3.78 -6.55 -34.29
C PHE A 212 4.00 -7.96 -34.86
N PRO A 213 4.41 -8.97 -34.08
CA PRO A 213 4.60 -10.32 -34.58
C PRO A 213 3.28 -11.04 -34.84
N ALA A 214 3.24 -11.87 -35.89
CA ALA A 214 2.11 -12.74 -36.23
C ALA A 214 2.37 -14.17 -35.73
N PHE A 215 2.66 -14.34 -34.44
CA PHE A 215 2.89 -15.64 -33.79
C PHE A 215 4.05 -16.45 -34.37
N PHE A 216 3.87 -17.11 -35.52
CA PHE A 216 4.93 -17.80 -36.23
C PHE A 216 5.82 -16.87 -37.06
N SER A 217 5.33 -15.71 -37.50
CA SER A 217 6.14 -14.74 -38.23
C SER A 217 6.58 -13.56 -37.34
N PRO A 218 7.83 -13.08 -37.44
CA PRO A 218 8.26 -11.89 -36.72
C PRO A 218 7.58 -10.60 -37.22
N GLN A 219 6.88 -10.64 -38.37
CA GLN A 219 6.23 -9.48 -38.97
C GLN A 219 4.79 -9.81 -39.37
N SER A 220 3.84 -8.98 -38.96
CA SER A 220 2.41 -9.13 -39.31
C SER A 220 1.90 -8.12 -40.35
N GLY A 221 2.69 -7.10 -40.69
CA GLY A 221 2.22 -5.91 -41.40
C GLY A 221 1.52 -4.87 -40.51
N PHE A 222 1.30 -5.17 -39.22
CA PHE A 222 0.80 -4.24 -38.22
C PHE A 222 1.92 -3.74 -37.31
N THR A 223 1.66 -2.63 -36.59
CA THR A 223 2.60 -2.03 -35.64
C THR A 223 1.99 -1.89 -34.25
N SER A 224 2.81 -2.11 -33.22
CA SER A 224 2.44 -1.79 -31.84
C SER A 224 2.47 -0.27 -31.60
N PRO A 225 1.63 0.25 -30.69
CA PRO A 225 1.67 1.65 -30.26
C PRO A 225 3.03 2.06 -29.67
N CYS A 226 3.69 1.15 -28.96
CA CYS A 226 5.03 1.37 -28.40
C CYS A 226 5.94 0.15 -28.60
N GLN A 227 7.21 0.30 -28.24
CA GLN A 227 8.24 -0.73 -28.34
C GLN A 227 9.15 -0.64 -27.11
N VAL A 228 9.74 -1.79 -26.73
CA VAL A 228 10.76 -1.93 -25.69
C VAL A 228 11.91 -2.77 -26.23
N ALA A 229 13.15 -2.34 -26.01
CA ALA A 229 14.31 -2.92 -26.67
C ALA A 229 14.84 -4.18 -25.95
N ASP A 230 14.71 -4.22 -24.63
CA ASP A 230 15.35 -5.19 -23.75
C ASP A 230 14.50 -5.49 -22.50
N PRO A 231 14.91 -6.46 -21.65
CA PRO A 231 14.17 -6.81 -20.44
C PRO A 231 14.04 -5.65 -19.43
N GLU A 232 15.02 -4.75 -19.38
CA GLU A 232 15.06 -3.60 -18.49
C GLU A 232 14.01 -2.54 -18.84
N GLU A 233 13.87 -2.21 -20.13
CA GLU A 233 12.82 -1.31 -20.63
C GLU A 233 11.44 -1.92 -20.44
N ALA A 234 11.27 -3.21 -20.75
CA ALA A 234 10.03 -3.93 -20.51
C ALA A 234 9.65 -3.94 -19.02
N ALA A 235 10.61 -4.17 -18.13
CA ALA A 235 10.42 -4.08 -16.69
C ALA A 235 10.03 -2.65 -16.24
N ALA A 236 10.64 -1.62 -16.83
CA ALA A 236 10.33 -0.23 -16.50
C ALA A 236 8.91 0.17 -16.94
N LEU A 237 8.46 -0.33 -18.10
CA LEU A 237 7.09 -0.19 -18.60
C LEU A 237 6.09 -0.81 -17.60
N ILE A 238 6.31 -2.07 -17.22
CA ILE A 238 5.46 -2.79 -16.26
C ILE A 238 5.46 -2.08 -14.90
N ALA A 239 6.62 -1.69 -14.40
CA ALA A 239 6.74 -1.01 -13.12
C ALA A 239 6.01 0.35 -13.13
N SER A 240 5.99 1.07 -14.26
CA SER A 240 5.24 2.32 -14.41
C SER A 240 3.74 2.08 -14.42
N ALA A 241 3.25 1.04 -15.12
CA ALA A 241 1.85 0.65 -15.10
C ALA A 241 1.37 0.32 -13.67
N LEU A 242 2.19 -0.42 -12.91
CA LEU A 242 1.94 -0.72 -11.50
C LEU A 242 1.97 0.55 -10.62
N SER A 243 2.92 1.47 -10.82
CA SER A 243 3.00 2.72 -10.04
C SER A 243 1.84 3.67 -10.30
N LEU A 244 1.23 3.62 -11.49
CA LEU A 244 0.03 4.40 -11.84
C LEU A 244 -1.27 3.75 -11.35
N ASP A 245 -1.21 2.55 -10.75
CA ASP A 245 -2.37 1.76 -10.30
C ASP A 245 -3.38 1.51 -11.43
N LEU A 246 -2.87 1.27 -12.65
CA LEU A 246 -3.72 0.94 -13.79
C LEU A 246 -4.40 -0.40 -13.54
N GLN A 247 -5.68 -0.49 -13.90
CA GLN A 247 -6.49 -1.71 -13.74
C GLN A 247 -6.46 -2.61 -14.99
N SER A 248 -5.75 -2.19 -16.04
CA SER A 248 -5.50 -2.96 -17.26
C SER A 248 -4.11 -3.60 -17.25
N GLY A 249 -3.97 -4.67 -18.03
CA GLY A 249 -2.73 -5.40 -18.24
C GLY A 249 -1.83 -4.75 -19.29
N VAL A 250 -0.67 -5.35 -19.47
CA VAL A 250 0.32 -4.98 -20.49
C VAL A 250 0.54 -6.18 -21.41
N LEU A 251 0.48 -6.00 -22.72
CA LEU A 251 0.85 -7.01 -23.70
C LEU A 251 2.25 -6.71 -24.25
N LEU A 252 3.18 -7.63 -24.03
CA LEU A 252 4.53 -7.62 -24.58
C LEU A 252 4.63 -8.66 -25.69
N ALA A 253 4.59 -8.19 -26.93
CA ALA A 253 4.64 -9.03 -28.12
C ALA A 253 6.09 -9.32 -28.52
N VAL A 254 6.53 -10.57 -28.33
CA VAL A 254 7.90 -11.04 -28.55
C VAL A 254 7.98 -11.83 -29.86
N PRO A 255 8.72 -11.36 -30.89
CA PRO A 255 8.89 -12.10 -32.13
C PRO A 255 9.49 -13.50 -31.90
N ILE A 256 9.16 -14.45 -32.76
CA ILE A 256 9.86 -15.76 -32.83
C ILE A 256 11.38 -15.55 -33.01
N PRO A 257 12.25 -16.39 -32.44
CA PRO A 257 13.70 -16.29 -32.66
C PRO A 257 14.08 -16.29 -34.15
N GLU A 258 15.10 -15.52 -34.50
CA GLU A 258 15.56 -15.34 -35.88
C GLU A 258 15.93 -16.67 -36.56
N GLU A 259 16.58 -17.58 -35.82
CA GLU A 259 16.91 -18.94 -36.28
C GLU A 259 15.68 -19.79 -36.70
N HIS A 260 14.50 -19.44 -36.20
CA HIS A 260 13.24 -20.11 -36.51
C HIS A 260 12.30 -19.25 -37.38
N ALA A 261 12.69 -18.02 -37.73
CA ALA A 261 11.85 -17.08 -38.47
C ALA A 261 11.48 -17.60 -39.87
N ALA A 262 12.40 -18.27 -40.58
CA ALA A 262 12.11 -18.84 -41.91
C ALA A 262 11.07 -19.97 -41.86
N ALA A 263 11.21 -20.89 -40.89
CA ALA A 263 10.23 -21.96 -40.69
C ALA A 263 8.89 -21.41 -40.21
N GLY A 264 8.93 -20.36 -39.40
CA GLY A 264 7.77 -19.62 -38.93
C GLY A 264 7.02 -18.91 -40.05
N GLN A 265 7.74 -18.26 -40.97
CA GLN A 265 7.16 -17.61 -42.15
C GLN A 265 6.45 -18.62 -43.07
N LEU A 266 7.06 -19.78 -43.32
CA LEU A 266 6.40 -20.87 -44.07
C LEU A 266 5.11 -21.35 -43.37
N THR A 267 5.13 -21.42 -42.03
CA THR A 267 3.96 -21.82 -41.25
C THR A 267 2.86 -20.77 -41.33
N GLU A 268 3.22 -19.48 -41.28
CA GLU A 268 2.27 -18.38 -41.42
C GLU A 268 1.63 -18.38 -42.81
N GLU A 269 2.41 -18.58 -43.87
CA GLU A 269 1.91 -18.70 -45.25
C GLU A 269 0.94 -19.88 -45.40
N ALA A 270 1.27 -21.03 -44.81
CA ALA A 270 0.37 -22.19 -44.78
C ALA A 270 -0.95 -21.90 -44.05
N ILE A 271 -0.90 -21.12 -42.95
CA ILE A 271 -2.10 -20.71 -42.21
C ILE A 271 -2.96 -19.75 -43.05
N GLN A 272 -2.35 -18.78 -43.72
CA GLN A 272 -3.07 -17.88 -44.62
C GLN A 272 -3.75 -18.65 -45.76
N ALA A 273 -3.04 -19.60 -46.39
CA ALA A 273 -3.62 -20.47 -47.41
C ALA A 273 -4.79 -21.30 -46.86
N ALA A 274 -4.65 -21.89 -45.67
CA ALA A 274 -5.70 -22.67 -45.05
C ALA A 274 -6.93 -21.83 -44.68
N LEU A 275 -6.74 -20.59 -44.25
CA LEU A 275 -7.84 -19.66 -43.97
C LEU A 275 -8.59 -19.25 -45.24
N SER A 276 -7.86 -18.96 -46.33
CA SER A 276 -8.46 -18.69 -47.63
C SER A 276 -9.25 -19.89 -48.15
N GLU A 277 -8.71 -21.10 -48.00
CA GLU A 277 -9.40 -22.33 -48.43
C GLU A 277 -10.62 -22.66 -47.57
N ALA A 278 -10.53 -22.48 -46.25
CA ALA A 278 -11.66 -22.64 -45.35
C ALA A 278 -12.81 -21.69 -45.73
N SER A 279 -12.48 -20.43 -46.03
CA SER A 279 -13.45 -19.44 -46.49
C SER A 279 -14.04 -19.82 -47.86
N ALA A 280 -13.23 -20.27 -48.82
CA ALA A 280 -13.71 -20.68 -50.13
C ALA A 280 -14.62 -21.91 -50.08
N LYS A 281 -14.37 -22.82 -49.13
CA LYS A 281 -15.18 -24.03 -48.88
C LYS A 281 -16.38 -23.79 -47.95
N GLY A 282 -16.55 -22.57 -47.42
CA GLY A 282 -17.63 -22.23 -46.48
C GLY A 282 -17.54 -22.98 -45.15
N ILE A 283 -16.34 -23.40 -44.73
CA ILE A 283 -16.12 -24.04 -43.44
C ILE A 283 -16.25 -22.97 -42.36
N THR A 284 -17.16 -23.17 -41.42
CA THR A 284 -17.50 -22.17 -40.37
C THR A 284 -17.65 -22.83 -39.00
N GLY A 285 -17.64 -22.02 -37.94
CA GLY A 285 -17.84 -22.48 -36.57
C GLY A 285 -16.73 -23.42 -36.06
N ARG A 286 -17.12 -24.47 -35.32
CA ARG A 286 -16.18 -25.38 -34.64
C ARG A 286 -15.28 -26.19 -35.59
N ASP A 287 -15.64 -26.30 -36.86
CA ASP A 287 -14.95 -27.13 -37.85
C ASP A 287 -13.78 -26.38 -38.52
N VAL A 288 -13.70 -25.05 -38.36
CA VAL A 288 -12.62 -24.21 -38.89
C VAL A 288 -11.26 -24.55 -38.27
N THR A 289 -11.21 -24.70 -36.95
CA THR A 289 -9.93 -24.93 -36.25
C THR A 289 -9.32 -26.30 -36.59
N PRO A 290 -10.06 -27.43 -36.56
CA PRO A 290 -9.52 -28.72 -37.01
C PRO A 290 -9.07 -28.71 -38.47
N PHE A 291 -9.83 -28.06 -39.36
CA PHE A 291 -9.47 -27.95 -40.78
C PHE A 291 -8.13 -27.21 -40.97
N ILE A 292 -7.97 -26.05 -40.34
CA ILE A 292 -6.72 -25.28 -40.41
C ILE A 292 -5.55 -26.09 -39.86
N LEU A 293 -5.71 -26.73 -38.70
CA LEU A 293 -4.64 -27.52 -38.09
C LEU A 293 -4.19 -28.70 -38.97
N GLN A 294 -5.14 -29.39 -39.61
CA GLN A 294 -4.83 -30.48 -40.54
C GLN A 294 -4.03 -29.96 -41.73
N MET A 295 -4.52 -28.92 -42.39
CA MET A 295 -3.90 -28.36 -43.60
C MET A 295 -2.52 -27.76 -43.31
N VAL A 296 -2.35 -27.08 -42.18
CA VAL A 296 -1.06 -26.56 -41.74
C VAL A 296 -0.07 -27.69 -41.47
N ASN A 297 -0.51 -28.79 -40.85
CA ASN A 297 0.36 -29.93 -40.62
C ASN A 297 0.80 -30.60 -41.94
N GLU A 298 -0.11 -30.73 -42.91
CA GLU A 298 0.17 -31.25 -44.26
C GLU A 298 1.17 -30.35 -45.02
N LEU A 299 0.97 -29.02 -44.99
CA LEU A 299 1.80 -28.06 -45.71
C LEU A 299 3.17 -27.81 -45.06
N THR A 300 3.30 -28.03 -43.76
CA THR A 300 4.53 -27.72 -43.01
C THR A 300 5.38 -28.95 -42.66
N GLU A 301 4.91 -30.16 -42.96
CA GLU A 301 5.60 -31.43 -42.63
C GLU A 301 6.03 -31.50 -41.15
N GLY A 302 5.19 -30.97 -40.24
CA GLY A 302 5.47 -30.92 -38.79
C GLY A 302 6.41 -29.80 -38.31
N LYS A 303 6.93 -28.94 -39.21
CA LYS A 303 7.76 -27.77 -38.84
C LYS A 303 7.01 -26.75 -37.99
N SER A 304 5.68 -26.69 -38.12
CA SER A 304 4.81 -25.83 -37.31
C SER A 304 4.89 -26.13 -35.81
N LEU A 305 4.99 -27.40 -35.41
CA LEU A 305 5.15 -27.78 -34.00
C LEU A 305 6.51 -27.34 -33.44
N GLN A 306 7.57 -27.49 -34.23
CA GLN A 306 8.92 -27.06 -33.84
C GLN A 306 8.98 -25.54 -33.67
N ALA A 307 8.40 -24.77 -34.60
CA ALA A 307 8.30 -23.32 -34.49
C ALA A 307 7.47 -22.90 -33.26
N ASN A 308 6.38 -23.62 -32.95
CA ASN A 308 5.56 -23.35 -31.77
C ASN A 308 6.33 -23.61 -30.46
N ILE A 309 7.08 -24.71 -30.37
CA ILE A 309 7.93 -24.97 -29.20
C ILE A 309 9.00 -23.88 -29.07
N ALA A 310 9.64 -23.50 -30.17
CA ALA A 310 10.68 -22.47 -30.17
C ALA A 310 10.17 -21.10 -29.70
N LEU A 311 9.00 -20.64 -30.19
CA LEU A 311 8.43 -19.36 -29.73
C LEU A 311 8.02 -19.42 -28.25
N ILE A 312 7.50 -20.55 -27.75
CA ILE A 312 7.12 -20.68 -26.34
C ILE A 312 8.37 -20.63 -25.46
N HIS A 313 9.44 -21.33 -25.86
CA HIS A 313 10.73 -21.27 -25.17
C HIS A 313 11.30 -19.85 -25.15
N ASN A 314 11.21 -19.13 -26.26
CA ASN A 314 11.65 -17.74 -26.34
C ASN A 314 10.84 -16.83 -25.41
N ASN A 315 9.51 -16.95 -25.41
CA ASN A 315 8.65 -16.17 -24.54
C ASN A 315 8.93 -16.47 -23.06
N ALA A 316 9.21 -17.73 -22.72
CA ALA A 316 9.57 -18.14 -21.37
C ALA A 316 10.91 -17.56 -20.92
N LYS A 317 11.90 -17.55 -21.81
CA LYS A 317 13.20 -16.92 -21.60
C LYS A 317 13.05 -15.42 -21.37
N VAL A 318 12.42 -14.71 -22.32
CA VAL A 318 12.19 -13.26 -22.24
C VAL A 318 11.35 -12.89 -21.01
N GLY A 319 10.26 -13.62 -20.74
CA GLY A 319 9.43 -13.41 -19.56
C GLY A 319 10.15 -13.65 -18.23
N GLY A 320 11.03 -14.67 -18.17
CA GLY A 320 11.92 -14.89 -17.02
C GLY A 320 12.87 -13.72 -16.79
N GLN A 321 13.52 -13.24 -17.85
CA GLN A 321 14.42 -12.09 -17.80
C GLN A 321 13.70 -10.81 -17.36
N ILE A 322 12.50 -10.56 -17.91
CA ILE A 322 11.66 -9.41 -17.53
C ILE A 322 11.24 -9.51 -16.07
N ALA A 323 10.83 -10.69 -15.59
CA ALA A 323 10.46 -10.88 -14.18
C ALA A 323 11.65 -10.60 -13.24
N CYS A 324 12.85 -11.05 -13.62
CA CYS A 324 14.09 -10.78 -12.89
C CYS A 324 14.46 -9.29 -12.91
N ALA A 325 14.40 -8.65 -14.07
CA ALA A 325 14.63 -7.21 -14.23
C ALA A 325 13.61 -6.38 -13.44
N LEU A 326 12.34 -6.78 -13.44
CA LEU A 326 11.27 -6.15 -12.67
C LEU A 326 11.49 -6.32 -11.16
N SER A 327 11.80 -7.54 -10.69
CA SER A 327 12.12 -7.79 -9.28
C SER A 327 13.34 -6.96 -8.83
N LYS A 328 14.39 -6.92 -9.67
CA LYS A 328 15.57 -6.08 -9.45
C LYS A 328 15.19 -4.60 -9.41
N GLN A 329 14.41 -4.08 -10.36
CA GLN A 329 13.97 -2.68 -10.37
C GLN A 329 13.04 -2.35 -9.20
N MET A 330 12.15 -3.24 -8.77
CA MET A 330 11.30 -3.03 -7.60
C MET A 330 12.14 -3.01 -6.31
N THR A 331 13.17 -3.85 -6.24
CA THR A 331 14.17 -3.84 -5.15
C THR A 331 15.07 -2.62 -5.21
N GLU A 332 15.51 -2.22 -6.40
CA GLU A 332 16.35 -1.05 -6.66
C GLU A 332 15.57 0.25 -6.53
N ARG A 333 14.28 0.33 -6.82
CA ARG A 333 13.43 1.51 -6.54
C ARG A 333 13.20 1.66 -5.04
N LYS A 334 13.01 0.55 -4.31
CA LYS A 334 13.13 0.53 -2.84
C LYS A 334 14.53 0.97 -2.37
N SER A 335 15.56 0.77 -3.19
CA SER A 335 16.94 1.20 -2.92
C SER A 335 17.29 2.60 -3.45
N ARG A 336 16.60 3.14 -4.46
CA ARG A 336 16.88 4.41 -5.16
C ARG A 336 15.97 5.55 -4.69
N GLY A 337 14.79 5.22 -4.18
CA GLY A 337 14.11 6.07 -3.19
C GLY A 337 14.97 6.33 -1.93
N ASN A 338 16.08 5.58 -1.78
CA ASN A 338 17.11 5.76 -0.76
C ASN A 338 18.44 6.37 -1.27
N THR A 339 18.59 6.81 -2.53
CA THR A 339 19.89 7.28 -3.08
C THR A 339 19.95 8.71 -3.62
N HIS A 340 19.03 9.60 -3.23
CA HIS A 340 19.38 11.02 -3.07
C HIS A 340 19.91 11.29 -1.65
N HIS A 341 20.90 10.51 -1.23
CA HIS A 341 22.04 10.93 -0.41
C HIS A 341 23.04 9.76 -0.39
N ARG A 342 24.22 9.95 -1.01
CA ARG A 342 25.38 9.10 -0.72
C ARG A 342 25.75 9.29 0.75
N GLY A 343 25.41 8.32 1.60
CA GLY A 343 25.86 8.25 2.98
C GLY A 343 25.10 7.18 3.77
N ASN A 344 25.79 6.09 4.16
CA ASN A 344 25.30 5.05 5.09
C ASN A 344 24.03 4.27 4.66
N PRO A 345 23.70 3.14 5.32
CA PRO A 345 22.48 2.35 5.01
C PRO A 345 21.25 3.26 5.08
N PRO A 346 20.13 2.93 4.42
CA PRO A 346 18.96 3.79 4.51
C PRO A 346 18.60 3.94 6.00
N PRO A 347 18.50 5.19 6.51
CA PRO A 347 18.00 5.37 7.85
C PRO A 347 16.60 4.76 7.83
N GLY A 348 16.22 4.04 8.90
CA GLY A 348 14.81 3.73 9.06
C GLY A 348 13.98 5.02 9.14
N PRO A 349 12.66 4.92 9.32
CA PRO A 349 11.78 6.07 9.21
C PRO A 349 12.32 7.26 10.04
N ASP A 350 12.41 8.44 9.43
CA ASP A 350 12.92 9.64 10.11
C ASP A 350 12.03 10.03 11.31
N ILE A 351 10.76 9.61 11.26
CA ILE A 351 9.79 9.68 12.35
C ILE A 351 8.95 8.41 12.48
N VAL A 352 8.72 7.97 13.72
CA VAL A 352 7.74 6.91 14.05
C VAL A 352 6.62 7.53 14.86
N VAL A 353 5.37 7.20 14.52
CA VAL A 353 4.19 7.66 15.28
C VAL A 353 3.49 6.44 15.86
N ILE A 354 3.34 6.41 17.18
CA ILE A 354 2.69 5.33 17.91
C ILE A 354 1.42 5.89 18.54
N GLY A 355 0.26 5.46 18.07
CA GLY A 355 -0.98 6.01 18.59
C GLY A 355 -2.26 5.42 18.04
N GLY A 356 -3.37 5.98 18.52
CA GLY A 356 -4.71 5.55 18.19
C GLY A 356 -5.15 5.99 16.79
N THR A 357 -6.03 5.18 16.23
CA THR A 357 -6.84 5.52 15.05
C THR A 357 -8.29 5.17 15.35
N ASN A 358 -9.22 5.98 14.84
CA ASN A 358 -10.63 5.93 15.22
C ASN A 358 -11.54 6.24 14.03
N VAL A 359 -12.77 5.75 14.11
CA VAL A 359 -13.88 6.22 13.28
C VAL A 359 -14.78 7.10 14.14
N ASP A 360 -14.94 8.36 13.74
CA ASP A 360 -15.73 9.32 14.49
C ASP A 360 -17.08 9.53 13.80
N PHE A 361 -18.16 9.38 14.57
CA PHE A 361 -19.52 9.70 14.17
C PHE A 361 -19.97 10.97 14.88
N ILE A 362 -20.29 12.00 14.11
CA ILE A 362 -20.82 13.25 14.64
C ILE A 362 -22.31 13.31 14.30
N ALA A 363 -23.15 13.10 15.30
CA ALA A 363 -24.60 13.22 15.20
C ALA A 363 -25.01 14.64 15.62
N LYS A 364 -25.50 15.44 14.67
CA LYS A 364 -25.97 16.81 14.92
C LYS A 364 -27.49 16.87 14.95
N GLY A 365 -28.05 17.36 16.05
CA GLY A 365 -29.47 17.68 16.18
C GLY A 365 -29.86 18.87 15.31
N LYS A 366 -31.10 18.84 14.78
CA LYS A 366 -31.73 19.97 14.08
C LYS A 366 -32.57 20.85 15.00
N THR A 367 -32.54 20.58 16.31
CA THR A 367 -33.27 21.32 17.33
C THR A 367 -32.29 21.86 18.37
N LYS A 368 -32.62 23.02 18.94
CA LYS A 368 -31.83 23.67 19.99
C LYS A 368 -31.67 22.79 21.23
N GLU A 369 -32.74 22.09 21.60
CA GLU A 369 -32.72 21.11 22.70
C GLU A 369 -32.83 19.70 22.15
N LEU A 370 -32.03 18.80 22.74
CA LEU A 370 -32.09 17.37 22.49
C LEU A 370 -32.83 16.71 23.66
N HIS A 371 -33.85 15.91 23.34
CA HIS A 371 -34.64 15.23 24.36
C HIS A 371 -34.17 13.79 24.53
N PHE A 372 -33.78 13.43 25.76
CA PHE A 372 -33.39 12.06 26.10
C PHE A 372 -34.58 11.10 26.08
N GLY A 373 -34.33 9.83 25.71
CA GLY A 373 -35.36 8.78 25.68
C GLY A 373 -36.23 8.74 24.43
N GLN A 374 -35.95 9.56 23.41
CA GLN A 374 -36.66 9.56 22.13
C GLN A 374 -35.72 9.80 20.93
N THR A 375 -36.22 9.58 19.71
CA THR A 375 -35.50 9.89 18.47
C THR A 375 -35.57 11.38 18.17
N ASN A 376 -34.42 12.04 18.08
CA ASN A 376 -34.33 13.46 17.73
C ASN A 376 -34.02 13.61 16.22
N PRO A 377 -34.65 14.56 15.51
CA PRO A 377 -34.32 14.81 14.10
C PRO A 377 -32.90 15.38 13.98
N GLY A 378 -32.09 14.83 13.08
CA GLY A 378 -30.68 15.17 12.99
C GLY A 378 -30.01 14.73 11.69
N SER A 379 -28.68 14.87 11.64
CA SER A 379 -27.80 14.29 10.64
C SER A 379 -26.62 13.61 11.31
N VAL A 380 -26.07 12.56 10.68
CA VAL A 380 -24.88 11.86 11.17
C VAL A 380 -23.80 11.94 10.10
N CYS A 381 -22.63 12.43 10.48
CA CYS A 381 -21.45 12.49 9.62
C CYS A 381 -20.40 11.49 10.14
N GLN A 382 -19.74 10.77 9.23
CA GLN A 382 -18.60 9.93 9.55
C GLN A 382 -17.31 10.65 9.17
N SER A 383 -16.33 10.63 10.06
CA SER A 383 -14.97 11.09 9.81
C SER A 383 -13.96 10.10 10.43
N PHE A 384 -12.68 10.27 10.12
CA PHE A 384 -11.62 9.39 10.63
C PHE A 384 -10.73 10.17 11.60
N GLY A 385 -10.73 9.71 12.85
CA GLY A 385 -10.17 10.34 14.03
C GLY A 385 -8.98 9.57 14.62
N GLY A 386 -8.56 9.97 15.82
CA GLY A 386 -7.38 9.43 16.51
C GLY A 386 -6.14 10.31 16.37
N VAL A 387 -5.57 10.71 17.51
CA VAL A 387 -4.43 11.65 17.61
C VAL A 387 -3.20 11.11 16.87
N GLY A 388 -2.82 9.85 17.13
CA GLY A 388 -1.71 9.22 16.43
C GLY A 388 -1.90 9.21 14.91
N ARG A 389 -3.09 8.84 14.42
CA ARG A 389 -3.38 8.87 12.98
C ARG A 389 -3.36 10.30 12.43
N ASN A 390 -3.96 11.26 13.13
CA ASN A 390 -3.98 12.67 12.74
C ASN A 390 -2.56 13.21 12.53
N ILE A 391 -1.68 12.98 13.49
CA ILE A 391 -0.28 13.41 13.39
C ILE A 391 0.44 12.71 12.23
N ALA A 392 0.26 11.39 12.08
CA ALA A 392 0.88 10.64 11.00
C ALA A 392 0.36 11.07 9.61
N ASP A 393 -0.92 11.42 9.51
CA ASP A 393 -1.56 11.96 8.30
C ASP A 393 -1.00 13.34 7.96
N ALA A 394 -0.95 14.25 8.95
CA ALA A 394 -0.35 15.58 8.78
C ALA A 394 1.11 15.49 8.31
N LEU A 395 1.93 14.67 8.95
CA LEU A 395 3.32 14.43 8.55
C LEU A 395 3.42 13.87 7.13
N SER A 396 2.57 12.89 6.77
CA SER A 396 2.55 12.30 5.42
C SER A 396 2.22 13.33 4.34
N ARG A 397 1.23 14.21 4.61
CA ARG A 397 0.84 15.31 3.73
C ARG A 397 1.92 16.38 3.57
N LEU A 398 2.74 16.56 4.60
CA LEU A 398 3.90 17.47 4.60
C LEU A 398 5.17 16.83 4.02
N GLY A 399 5.03 15.73 3.27
CA GLY A 399 6.12 15.07 2.55
C GLY A 399 7.04 14.21 3.41
N ARG A 400 6.61 13.86 4.64
CA ARG A 400 7.29 12.85 5.47
C ARG A 400 6.71 11.46 5.22
N SER A 401 7.37 10.43 5.72
CA SER A 401 6.90 9.04 5.62
C SER A 401 6.94 8.39 7.00
N PRO A 402 6.08 8.84 7.94
CA PRO A 402 6.05 8.27 9.27
C PRO A 402 5.62 6.82 9.23
N LEU A 403 6.37 5.93 9.89
CA LEU A 403 5.84 4.61 10.22
C LEU A 403 4.75 4.79 11.28
N PHE A 404 3.51 4.49 10.93
CA PHE A 404 2.38 4.55 11.85
C PHE A 404 2.14 3.18 12.51
N ILE A 405 2.39 3.12 13.82
CA ILE A 405 2.15 1.94 14.66
C ILE A 405 0.85 2.14 15.44
N SER A 406 -0.13 1.27 15.19
CA SER A 406 -1.47 1.37 15.76
C SER A 406 -2.15 0.01 15.86
N ALA A 407 -3.40 -0.03 16.33
CA ALA A 407 -4.24 -1.21 16.36
C ALA A 407 -5.69 -0.89 15.98
N THR A 408 -6.30 -1.76 15.17
CA THR A 408 -7.72 -1.72 14.79
C THR A 408 -8.34 -3.11 14.89
N GLY A 409 -9.68 -3.15 14.82
CA GLY A 409 -10.40 -4.38 14.52
C GLY A 409 -10.11 -4.89 13.11
N ALA A 410 -10.66 -6.06 12.77
CA ALA A 410 -10.70 -6.59 11.40
C ALA A 410 -12.12 -6.48 10.82
N ASP A 411 -12.71 -5.29 10.92
CA ASP A 411 -14.07 -4.96 10.54
C ASP A 411 -14.13 -3.99 9.34
N SER A 412 -15.34 -3.60 8.93
CA SER A 412 -15.55 -2.65 7.84
C SER A 412 -15.03 -1.24 8.15
N HIS A 413 -15.03 -0.84 9.43
CA HIS A 413 -14.45 0.41 9.90
C HIS A 413 -12.94 0.47 9.68
N SER A 414 -12.22 -0.60 10.02
CA SER A 414 -10.80 -0.75 9.70
C SER A 414 -10.56 -0.60 8.20
N GLN A 415 -11.35 -1.28 7.36
CA GLN A 415 -11.19 -1.17 5.90
C GLN A 415 -11.38 0.26 5.38
N ALA A 416 -12.37 0.99 5.92
CA ALA A 416 -12.62 2.38 5.55
C ALA A 416 -11.47 3.31 5.97
N VAL A 417 -10.97 3.18 7.21
CA VAL A 417 -9.79 3.91 7.70
C VAL A 417 -8.57 3.63 6.83
N MET A 418 -8.27 2.36 6.55
CA MET A 418 -7.11 1.97 5.74
C MET A 418 -7.19 2.49 4.31
N LYS A 419 -8.40 2.53 3.72
CA LYS A 419 -8.62 3.13 2.40
C LYS A 419 -8.38 4.64 2.43
N TYR A 420 -8.81 5.33 3.49
CA TYR A 420 -8.57 6.76 3.68
C TYR A 420 -7.08 7.06 3.85
N CYS A 421 -6.37 6.24 4.64
CA CYS A 421 -4.95 6.38 4.96
C CYS A 421 -4.00 5.78 3.90
N LYS A 422 -4.44 5.58 2.65
CA LYS A 422 -3.63 4.94 1.60
C LYS A 422 -2.31 5.67 1.27
N HIS A 423 -2.22 6.96 1.60
CA HIS A 423 -1.04 7.81 1.42
C HIS A 423 -0.05 7.75 2.59
N MET A 424 -0.37 6.99 3.65
CA MET A 424 0.44 6.84 4.86
C MET A 424 1.10 5.46 4.91
N ASP A 425 2.28 5.35 5.54
CA ASP A 425 2.86 4.04 5.89
C ASP A 425 2.14 3.44 7.09
N THR A 426 1.17 2.60 6.78
CA THR A 426 0.32 1.89 7.76
C THR A 426 0.79 0.45 8.00
N SER A 427 2.03 0.10 7.61
CA SER A 427 2.58 -1.25 7.81
C SER A 427 2.71 -1.66 9.29
N GLY A 428 2.74 -0.68 10.20
CA GLY A 428 2.72 -0.88 11.65
C GLY A 428 1.33 -1.07 12.26
N VAL A 429 0.23 -1.00 11.48
CA VAL A 429 -1.14 -1.10 12.00
C VAL A 429 -1.56 -2.56 12.17
N LEU A 430 -1.73 -2.97 13.43
CA LEU A 430 -2.23 -4.30 13.79
C LEU A 430 -3.74 -4.40 13.51
N ARG A 431 -4.18 -5.45 12.80
CA ARG A 431 -5.60 -5.72 12.56
C ARG A 431 -6.03 -7.00 13.26
N LEU A 432 -6.96 -6.87 14.22
CA LEU A 432 -7.33 -7.94 15.15
C LEU A 432 -8.70 -8.56 14.82
N PRO A 433 -8.76 -9.84 14.44
CA PRO A 433 -10.03 -10.55 14.26
C PRO A 433 -10.85 -10.61 15.56
N GLY A 434 -12.14 -10.29 15.48
CA GLY A 434 -13.05 -10.35 16.64
C GLY A 434 -13.00 -9.14 17.58
N GLN A 435 -12.16 -8.15 17.29
CA GLN A 435 -12.15 -6.85 17.96
C GLN A 435 -12.80 -5.78 17.07
N ASN A 436 -13.37 -4.76 17.69
CA ASN A 436 -13.92 -3.59 16.99
C ASN A 436 -12.84 -2.54 16.76
N THR A 437 -12.87 -1.88 15.61
CA THR A 437 -12.11 -0.65 15.39
C THR A 437 -12.64 0.45 16.28
N ALA A 438 -11.73 1.21 16.89
CA ALA A 438 -12.09 2.25 17.84
C ALA A 438 -13.08 3.22 17.21
N THR A 439 -14.16 3.51 17.92
CA THR A 439 -15.26 4.34 17.42
C THR A 439 -15.61 5.40 18.45
N TYR A 440 -15.68 6.65 18.01
CA TYR A 440 -16.18 7.76 18.81
C TYR A 440 -17.52 8.23 18.25
N CYS A 441 -18.48 8.50 19.13
CA CYS A 441 -19.76 9.09 18.76
C CYS A 441 -19.97 10.36 19.58
N ALA A 442 -20.08 11.50 18.89
CA ALA A 442 -20.41 12.77 19.49
C ALA A 442 -21.83 13.18 19.06
N VAL A 443 -22.70 13.44 20.03
CA VAL A 443 -24.02 13.99 19.82
C VAL A 443 -23.98 15.47 20.20
N ILE A 444 -24.19 16.35 19.22
CA ILE A 444 -24.18 17.81 19.40
C ILE A 444 -25.57 18.39 19.10
N ASN A 445 -25.93 19.48 19.77
CA ASN A 445 -27.18 20.21 19.48
C ASN A 445 -27.04 21.07 18.20
N GLU A 446 -28.11 21.79 17.83
CA GLU A 446 -28.12 22.68 16.66
C GLU A 446 -27.00 23.74 16.70
N ASN A 447 -26.68 24.22 17.91
CA ASN A 447 -25.63 25.22 18.18
C ASN A 447 -24.21 24.63 18.14
N GLY A 448 -24.07 23.30 18.05
CA GLY A 448 -22.78 22.61 18.04
C GLY A 448 -22.23 22.27 19.43
N GLU A 449 -23.00 22.47 20.49
CA GLU A 449 -22.60 22.11 21.86
C GLU A 449 -22.73 20.60 22.06
N LEU A 450 -21.71 19.99 22.67
CA LEU A 450 -21.68 18.55 22.97
C LEU A 450 -22.70 18.21 24.06
N SER A 451 -23.68 17.37 23.70
CA SER A 451 -24.65 16.81 24.63
C SER A 451 -24.17 15.48 25.22
N LEU A 452 -23.61 14.60 24.38
CA LEU A 452 -23.09 13.30 24.79
C LEU A 452 -21.92 12.88 23.90
N GLY A 453 -20.82 12.47 24.51
CA GLY A 453 -19.72 11.78 23.84
C GLY A 453 -19.63 10.34 24.34
N LEU A 454 -19.51 9.37 23.42
CA LEU A 454 -19.30 7.96 23.74
C LEU A 454 -18.17 7.40 22.89
N GLY A 455 -17.17 6.79 23.53
CA GLY A 455 -16.02 6.19 22.85
C GLY A 455 -15.86 4.72 23.18
N ASP A 456 -15.85 3.86 22.15
CA ASP A 456 -15.32 2.50 22.21
C ASP A 456 -13.85 2.55 21.75
N MET A 457 -12.93 2.57 22.71
CA MET A 457 -11.49 2.79 22.46
C MET A 457 -10.62 1.60 22.88
N GLU A 458 -11.24 0.46 23.20
CA GLU A 458 -10.55 -0.66 23.87
C GLU A 458 -9.41 -1.24 23.03
N VAL A 459 -9.55 -1.23 21.70
CA VAL A 459 -8.54 -1.75 20.78
C VAL A 459 -7.19 -1.02 20.89
N HIS A 460 -7.15 0.23 21.36
CA HIS A 460 -5.88 0.94 21.59
C HIS A 460 -5.04 0.28 22.68
N GLN A 461 -5.64 -0.51 23.58
CA GLN A 461 -4.91 -1.32 24.57
C GLN A 461 -4.04 -2.41 23.93
N GLN A 462 -4.31 -2.74 22.67
CA GLN A 462 -3.57 -3.76 21.92
C GLN A 462 -2.28 -3.21 21.30
N ILE A 463 -2.04 -1.89 21.39
CA ILE A 463 -0.75 -1.26 21.08
C ILE A 463 0.21 -1.52 22.25
N THR A 464 0.48 -2.79 22.51
CA THR A 464 1.25 -3.28 23.65
C THR A 464 2.75 -3.09 23.45
N GLU A 465 3.51 -3.08 24.54
CA GLU A 465 4.97 -3.16 24.52
C GLU A 465 5.47 -4.31 23.63
N GLN A 466 4.89 -5.50 23.75
CA GLN A 466 5.28 -6.68 22.96
C GLN A 466 5.04 -6.50 21.45
N TYR A 467 4.02 -5.73 21.07
CA TYR A 467 3.79 -5.44 19.66
C TYR A 467 4.75 -4.35 19.16
N VAL A 468 4.89 -3.27 19.91
CA VAL A 468 5.79 -2.15 19.57
C VAL A 468 7.27 -2.60 19.53
N SER A 469 7.66 -3.57 20.35
CA SER A 469 9.03 -4.10 20.35
C SER A 469 9.44 -4.77 19.04
N GLN A 470 8.48 -5.20 18.21
CA GLN A 470 8.77 -5.75 16.87
C GLN A 470 9.34 -4.70 15.92
N PHE A 471 9.15 -3.41 16.22
CA PHE A 471 9.62 -2.27 15.45
C PHE A 471 10.83 -1.58 16.10
N GLU A 472 11.54 -2.26 17.02
CA GLU A 472 12.69 -1.68 17.74
C GLU A 472 13.73 -1.10 16.78
N LYS A 473 14.04 -1.79 15.67
CA LYS A 473 14.99 -1.28 14.67
C LYS A 473 14.58 0.09 14.11
N GLN A 474 13.29 0.26 13.82
CA GLN A 474 12.71 1.50 13.29
C GLN A 474 12.70 2.61 14.34
N LEU A 475 12.38 2.26 15.60
CA LEU A 475 12.49 3.19 16.73
C LEU A 475 13.92 3.69 16.90
N LEU A 476 14.91 2.79 16.86
CA LEU A 476 16.33 3.13 17.02
C LEU A 476 16.89 3.99 15.88
N SER A 477 16.33 3.88 14.69
CA SER A 477 16.74 4.68 13.54
C SER A 477 16.04 6.04 13.44
N ALA A 478 14.94 6.23 14.16
CA ALA A 478 14.13 7.44 14.04
C ALA A 478 14.84 8.66 14.66
N THR A 479 14.71 9.80 14.01
CA THR A 479 15.18 11.08 14.57
C THR A 479 14.23 11.57 15.67
N LEU A 480 12.94 11.25 15.52
CA LEU A 480 11.87 11.61 16.43
C LEU A 480 10.84 10.47 16.53
N VAL A 481 10.40 10.15 17.75
CA VAL A 481 9.28 9.23 17.99
C VAL A 481 8.14 10.02 18.62
N CYS A 482 6.95 9.95 18.03
CA CYS A 482 5.74 10.57 18.58
C CYS A 482 4.90 9.52 19.30
N LEU A 483 4.50 9.84 20.53
CA LEU A 483 3.66 9.03 21.41
C LEU A 483 2.33 9.73 21.65
N ASP A 484 1.25 9.09 21.25
CA ASP A 484 -0.13 9.48 21.57
C ASP A 484 -0.49 9.05 23.00
N GLY A 485 -1.12 9.95 23.76
CA GLY A 485 -1.58 9.67 25.13
C GLY A 485 -2.65 8.59 25.26
N ASN A 486 -3.29 8.13 24.18
CA ASN A 486 -4.27 7.04 24.20
C ASN A 486 -3.64 5.65 24.39
N ILE A 487 -2.35 5.48 24.14
CA ILE A 487 -1.70 4.16 24.25
C ILE A 487 -1.50 3.71 25.72
N PRO A 488 -1.23 2.41 25.97
CA PRO A 488 -0.97 1.91 27.32
C PRO A 488 0.24 2.55 28.00
N VAL A 489 0.17 2.71 29.33
CA VAL A 489 1.27 3.24 30.15
C VAL A 489 2.52 2.36 30.05
N SER A 490 2.36 1.03 29.97
CA SER A 490 3.48 0.11 29.76
C SER A 490 4.23 0.39 28.46
N THR A 491 3.50 0.63 27.37
CA THR A 491 4.07 0.99 26.07
C THR A 491 4.80 2.34 26.11
N ILE A 492 4.22 3.36 26.76
CA ILE A 492 4.89 4.66 26.97
C ILE A 492 6.22 4.47 27.71
N ASN A 493 6.19 3.73 28.82
CA ASN A 493 7.38 3.45 29.62
C ASN A 493 8.44 2.70 28.83
N TYR A 494 8.05 1.69 28.04
CA TYR A 494 8.94 0.93 27.16
C TYR A 494 9.66 1.85 26.16
N VAL A 495 8.92 2.65 25.40
CA VAL A 495 9.50 3.53 24.38
C VAL A 495 10.39 4.59 25.02
N CYS A 496 9.98 5.19 26.15
CA CYS A 496 10.80 6.14 26.90
C CYS A 496 12.10 5.49 27.40
N SER A 497 12.06 4.22 27.83
CA SER A 497 13.26 3.50 28.29
C SER A 497 14.27 3.28 27.15
N ILE A 498 13.80 2.93 25.95
CA ILE A 498 14.63 2.80 24.74
C ILE A 498 15.17 4.15 24.34
N ALA A 499 14.32 5.18 24.31
CA ALA A 499 14.72 6.53 23.94
C ALA A 499 15.82 7.08 24.86
N LYS A 500 15.70 6.87 26.17
CA LYS A 500 16.74 7.24 27.13
C LYS A 500 18.04 6.50 26.90
N LYS A 501 17.98 5.19 26.63
CA LYS A 501 19.15 4.33 26.41
C LYS A 501 19.90 4.69 25.12
N HIS A 502 19.16 5.08 24.08
CA HIS A 502 19.70 5.32 22.74
C HIS A 502 19.71 6.80 22.31
N ASN A 503 19.36 7.71 23.22
CA ASN A 503 19.30 9.15 23.01
C ASN A 503 18.42 9.56 21.81
N ILE A 504 17.22 8.97 21.74
CA ILE A 504 16.20 9.25 20.72
C ILE A 504 15.27 10.34 21.24
N ASN A 505 14.88 11.27 20.38
CA ASN A 505 13.93 12.31 20.78
C ASN A 505 12.51 11.75 20.82
N VAL A 506 11.77 12.10 21.87
CA VAL A 506 10.37 11.69 22.02
C VAL A 506 9.48 12.92 22.11
N TRP A 507 8.48 12.97 21.26
CA TRP A 507 7.36 13.89 21.33
C TRP A 507 6.17 13.20 21.99
N TYR A 508 5.61 13.78 23.04
CA TYR A 508 4.40 13.27 23.68
C TYR A 508 3.21 14.17 23.37
N GLU A 509 2.20 13.63 22.70
CA GLU A 509 0.95 14.33 22.42
C GLU A 509 -0.14 13.91 23.43
N PRO A 510 -0.50 14.78 24.38
CA PRO A 510 -1.64 14.53 25.26
C PRO A 510 -2.96 14.64 24.49
N THR A 511 -3.99 13.97 25.00
CA THR A 511 -5.35 14.00 24.39
C THR A 511 -6.40 14.57 25.34
N ASP A 512 -6.19 14.37 26.64
CA ASP A 512 -7.00 14.92 27.73
C ASP A 512 -6.16 14.93 29.01
N SER A 513 -6.70 15.48 30.09
CA SER A 513 -6.00 15.63 31.37
C SER A 513 -5.55 14.31 32.00
N ASP A 514 -6.34 13.24 31.86
CA ASP A 514 -5.99 11.92 32.42
C ASP A 514 -4.85 11.30 31.63
N LYS A 515 -4.93 11.36 30.29
CA LYS A 515 -3.89 10.86 29.40
C LYS A 515 -2.62 11.70 29.50
N ALA A 516 -2.72 13.01 29.65
CA ALA A 516 -1.57 13.90 29.85
C ALA A 516 -0.68 13.45 31.01
N SER A 517 -1.28 12.87 32.05
CA SER A 517 -0.61 12.43 33.27
C SER A 517 0.18 11.12 33.11
N LYS A 518 -0.12 10.29 32.10
CA LYS A 518 0.42 8.92 31.97
C LYS A 518 1.95 8.80 32.04
N PRO A 519 2.75 9.60 31.30
CA PRO A 519 4.22 9.51 31.37
C PRO A 519 4.78 9.94 32.73
N PHE A 520 4.02 10.73 33.48
CA PHE A 520 4.40 11.34 34.77
C PHE A 520 4.07 10.44 35.97
N LEU A 521 3.37 9.32 35.75
CA LEU A 521 3.15 8.28 36.76
C LEU A 521 4.41 7.47 37.09
N SER A 522 5.47 7.63 36.29
CA SER A 522 6.76 6.98 36.46
C SER A 522 7.88 7.97 36.09
N ASP A 523 9.15 7.55 36.19
CA ASP A 523 10.28 8.36 35.74
C ASP A 523 10.42 8.45 34.20
N ALA A 524 9.48 7.88 33.44
CA ALA A 524 9.51 7.88 31.97
C ALA A 524 9.51 9.29 31.36
N TRP A 525 8.72 10.22 31.93
CA TRP A 525 8.61 11.61 31.44
C TRP A 525 9.97 12.33 31.31
N LYS A 526 10.95 11.96 32.13
CA LYS A 526 12.31 12.53 32.08
C LYS A 526 13.06 12.23 30.77
N SER A 527 12.52 11.33 29.95
CA SER A 527 13.05 10.93 28.64
C SER A 527 12.33 11.64 27.48
N LEU A 528 11.29 12.42 27.77
CA LEU A 528 10.58 13.20 26.75
C LEU A 528 11.44 14.40 26.32
N SER A 529 11.51 14.63 25.02
CA SER A 529 12.14 15.83 24.46
C SER A 529 11.11 16.94 24.28
N TYR A 530 9.89 16.59 23.84
CA TYR A 530 8.85 17.53 23.50
C TYR A 530 7.49 17.09 24.04
N SER A 531 6.62 18.06 24.29
CA SER A 531 5.19 17.84 24.43
C SER A 531 4.42 19.11 24.07
N SER A 532 3.20 18.97 23.56
CA SER A 532 2.33 20.08 23.18
C SER A 532 0.99 20.13 23.94
N PRO A 533 1.02 20.17 25.29
CA PRO A 533 -0.20 20.19 26.08
C PRO A 533 -0.98 21.49 25.87
N ASN A 534 -2.30 21.44 26.01
CA ASN A 534 -3.06 22.63 26.38
C ASN A 534 -2.85 22.99 27.85
N LEU A 535 -3.38 24.15 28.29
CA LEU A 535 -3.17 24.61 29.67
C LEU A 535 -3.74 23.66 30.74
N ALA A 536 -4.87 22.99 30.46
CA ALA A 536 -5.49 22.04 31.39
C ALA A 536 -4.65 20.76 31.53
N GLU A 537 -4.13 20.25 30.42
CA GLU A 537 -3.23 19.10 30.38
C GLU A 537 -1.90 19.41 31.07
N LEU A 538 -1.33 20.60 30.86
CA LEU A 538 -0.11 21.03 31.54
C LEU A 538 -0.30 21.12 33.06
N CYS A 539 -1.47 21.56 33.50
CA CYS A 539 -1.88 21.54 34.90
C CYS A 539 -1.93 20.10 35.44
N ALA A 540 -2.56 19.17 34.72
CA ALA A 540 -2.63 17.76 35.11
C ALA A 540 -1.24 17.10 35.22
N MET A 541 -0.33 17.40 34.29
CA MET A 541 1.07 16.94 34.35
C MET A 541 1.77 17.42 35.63
N ASN A 542 1.65 18.71 35.97
CA ASN A 542 2.27 19.28 37.18
C ASN A 542 1.64 18.73 38.46
N LYS A 543 0.31 18.60 38.50
CA LYS A 543 -0.42 18.02 39.63
C LYS A 543 0.02 16.58 39.91
N THR A 544 0.24 15.79 38.86
CA THR A 544 0.74 14.41 38.97
C THR A 544 2.13 14.33 39.61
N LEU A 545 2.98 15.33 39.38
CA LEU A 545 4.30 15.45 40.01
C LEU A 545 4.26 16.09 41.41
N GLY A 546 3.10 16.52 41.89
CA GLY A 546 2.95 17.21 43.17
C GLY A 546 3.41 18.67 43.16
N PHE A 547 3.55 19.29 41.99
CA PHE A 547 3.85 20.72 41.89
C PHE A 547 2.58 21.56 42.12
N PRO A 548 2.72 22.80 42.64
CA PRO A 548 1.58 23.70 42.83
C PRO A 548 0.87 24.01 41.51
N THR A 549 -0.45 23.91 41.51
CA THR A 549 -1.30 24.20 40.36
C THR A 549 -2.49 25.07 40.77
N PRO A 550 -3.02 25.93 39.90
CA PRO A 550 -4.21 26.71 40.22
C PRO A 550 -5.45 25.80 40.33
N ASP A 551 -6.35 26.11 41.27
CA ASP A 551 -7.63 25.40 41.43
C ASP A 551 -8.59 25.65 40.26
N VAL A 552 -8.52 26.84 39.68
CA VAL A 552 -9.33 27.27 38.52
C VAL A 552 -8.40 27.82 37.45
N LEU A 553 -8.61 27.37 36.21
CA LEU A 553 -7.81 27.87 35.09
C LEU A 553 -8.13 29.34 34.82
N PRO A 554 -7.11 30.18 34.56
CA PRO A 554 -7.31 31.60 34.27
C PRO A 554 -8.06 31.80 32.97
N SER A 555 -8.85 32.88 32.90
CA SER A 555 -9.63 33.26 31.72
C SER A 555 -9.02 34.42 30.94
N THR A 556 -8.16 35.23 31.57
CA THR A 556 -7.49 36.35 30.91
C THR A 556 -6.19 35.90 30.23
N ARG A 557 -5.84 36.54 29.12
CA ARG A 557 -4.65 36.19 28.34
C ARG A 557 -3.36 36.34 29.14
N GLU A 558 -3.21 37.41 29.91
CA GLU A 558 -1.99 37.66 30.69
C GLU A 558 -1.81 36.63 31.80
N GLU A 559 -2.88 36.29 32.53
CA GLU A 559 -2.83 35.25 33.57
C GLU A 559 -2.60 33.87 32.96
N MET A 560 -3.24 33.54 31.82
CA MET A 560 -2.98 32.29 31.11
C MET A 560 -1.49 32.13 30.74
N LEU A 561 -0.87 33.20 30.24
CA LEU A 561 0.56 33.17 29.90
C LEU A 561 1.45 33.04 31.14
N SER A 562 1.15 33.79 32.20
CA SER A 562 1.88 33.70 33.46
C SER A 562 1.82 32.29 34.07
N VAL A 563 0.63 31.69 34.11
CA VAL A 563 0.42 30.33 34.61
C VAL A 563 1.11 29.31 33.71
N ALA A 564 0.97 29.42 32.38
CA ALA A 564 1.62 28.50 31.44
C ALA A 564 3.15 28.52 31.58
N VAL A 565 3.75 29.70 31.75
CA VAL A 565 5.20 29.85 32.00
C VAL A 565 5.59 29.19 33.33
N ALA A 566 4.85 29.48 34.40
CA ALA A 566 5.11 28.93 35.74
C ALA A 566 5.04 27.40 35.76
N LEU A 567 4.01 26.83 35.12
CA LEU A 567 3.81 25.37 35.03
C LEU A 567 4.81 24.67 34.07
N SER A 568 5.36 25.39 33.10
CA SER A 568 6.38 24.84 32.19
C SER A 568 7.75 24.73 32.86
N ARG A 569 8.08 25.66 33.77
CA ARG A 569 9.42 25.77 34.39
C ARG A 569 9.95 24.48 35.03
N PRO A 570 9.20 23.75 35.88
CA PRO A 570 9.73 22.54 36.52
C PRO A 570 9.91 21.39 35.52
N LEU A 571 9.07 21.31 34.49
CA LEU A 571 9.17 20.26 33.48
C LEU A 571 10.39 20.45 32.56
N LEU A 572 10.76 21.70 32.26
CA LEU A 572 11.91 22.05 31.43
C LEU A 572 13.28 21.69 32.04
N GLU A 573 13.32 21.22 33.29
CA GLU A 573 14.52 20.61 33.85
C GLU A 573 14.94 19.34 33.10
N HIS A 574 13.96 18.63 32.55
CA HIS A 574 14.18 17.38 31.82
C HIS A 574 13.69 17.47 30.37
N VAL A 575 12.50 18.04 30.15
CA VAL A 575 11.92 18.21 28.82
C VAL A 575 12.62 19.35 28.09
N HIS A 576 12.97 19.13 26.82
CA HIS A 576 13.73 20.12 26.06
C HIS A 576 12.89 21.33 25.65
N CYS A 577 11.67 21.10 25.17
CA CYS A 577 10.75 22.16 24.77
C CYS A 577 9.29 21.75 25.04
N LEU A 578 8.50 22.72 25.51
CA LEU A 578 7.05 22.59 25.65
C LEU A 578 6.35 23.58 24.70
N VAL A 579 5.35 23.10 23.97
CA VAL A 579 4.53 23.94 23.08
C VAL A 579 3.12 23.99 23.66
N VAL A 580 2.87 24.95 24.53
CA VAL A 580 1.59 25.05 25.23
C VAL A 580 0.54 25.69 24.31
N THR A 581 -0.53 24.96 24.01
CA THR A 581 -1.63 25.47 23.17
C THR A 581 -2.63 26.25 24.03
N LEU A 582 -3.04 27.44 23.55
CA LEU A 582 -3.88 28.40 24.29
C LEU A 582 -5.15 28.77 23.51
N GLY A 583 -5.58 27.92 22.56
CA GLY A 583 -6.74 28.17 21.69
C GLY A 583 -6.59 29.48 20.92
N ALA A 584 -7.56 30.39 21.07
CA ALA A 584 -7.52 31.73 20.45
C ALA A 584 -6.31 32.58 20.89
N GLY A 585 -5.68 32.24 22.02
CA GLY A 585 -4.42 32.85 22.48
C GLY A 585 -3.19 32.43 21.68
N GLY A 586 -3.31 31.45 20.77
CA GLY A 586 -2.22 30.92 19.97
C GLY A 586 -1.41 29.86 20.72
N VAL A 587 -0.08 29.91 20.60
CA VAL A 587 0.82 28.94 21.24
C VAL A 587 1.94 29.62 22.01
N LEU A 588 2.32 29.04 23.14
CA LEU A 588 3.45 29.46 23.95
C LEU A 588 4.54 28.40 23.88
N VAL A 589 5.65 28.73 23.23
CA VAL A 589 6.81 27.84 23.12
C VAL A 589 7.76 28.16 24.25
N CYS A 590 8.07 27.18 25.11
CA CYS A 590 8.96 27.32 26.27
C CYS A 590 10.16 26.38 26.14
N GLY A 591 11.36 26.87 26.42
CA GLY A 591 12.57 26.05 26.37
C GLY A 591 13.85 26.86 26.57
N GLU A 592 14.98 26.29 26.14
CA GLU A 592 16.27 26.98 26.20
C GLU A 592 16.37 28.09 25.16
N HIS A 593 16.87 29.25 25.58
CA HIS A 593 17.12 30.37 24.68
C HIS A 593 18.26 30.08 23.69
N ASP A 594 18.03 30.40 22.42
CA ASP A 594 19.02 30.42 21.35
C ASP A 594 18.69 31.51 20.32
N ALA A 595 19.68 32.34 20.00
CA ALA A 595 19.59 33.38 18.96
C ALA A 595 18.31 34.26 18.99
N GLY A 596 17.79 34.61 20.16
CA GLY A 596 16.60 35.47 20.31
C GLY A 596 15.26 34.73 20.30
N SER A 597 15.25 33.40 20.30
CA SER A 597 14.05 32.56 20.40
C SER A 597 14.31 31.32 21.29
N VAL A 598 13.36 30.39 21.34
CA VAL A 598 13.54 29.06 21.94
C VAL A 598 14.24 28.15 20.93
N ASN A 599 15.20 27.33 21.37
CA ASN A 599 15.76 26.27 20.54
C ASN A 599 14.79 25.08 20.44
N LEU A 600 14.25 24.83 19.24
CA LEU A 600 13.45 23.63 18.96
C LEU A 600 14.29 22.42 18.51
N GLN A 601 15.56 22.63 18.14
CA GLN A 601 16.38 21.57 17.56
C GLN A 601 16.90 20.62 18.66
N PRO A 602 16.81 19.30 18.45
CA PRO A 602 17.08 18.33 19.50
C PRO A 602 18.51 18.41 20.07
N ARG A 603 18.63 18.23 21.39
CA ARG A 603 19.86 18.42 22.17
C ARG A 603 21.00 17.51 21.66
N LYS A 604 22.11 18.11 21.21
CA LYS A 604 23.41 17.41 21.03
C LYS A 604 24.31 17.47 22.27
N GLN A 605 24.16 18.47 23.14
CA GLN A 605 24.92 18.64 24.39
C GLN A 605 24.08 19.36 25.47
N LYS A 606 24.23 18.96 26.74
CA LYS A 606 23.64 19.66 27.90
C LYS A 606 24.50 20.86 28.29
N ARG A 607 24.24 22.04 27.72
CA ARG A 607 24.72 23.31 28.28
C ARG A 607 23.57 23.97 29.02
N LYS A 608 23.79 24.42 30.25
CA LYS A 608 22.79 25.23 30.98
C LYS A 608 22.67 26.58 30.27
N ARG A 609 21.68 26.70 29.38
CA ARG A 609 21.25 27.96 28.78
C ARG A 609 20.07 28.53 29.58
N GLN A 610 19.90 29.83 29.52
CA GLN A 610 18.78 30.50 30.18
C GLN A 610 17.47 30.08 29.53
N LEU A 611 16.42 29.86 30.33
CA LEU A 611 15.11 29.46 29.83
C LEU A 611 14.31 30.69 29.40
N CYS A 612 13.61 30.59 28.28
CA CYS A 612 12.70 31.61 27.80
C CYS A 612 11.39 31.00 27.28
N ALA A 613 10.41 31.86 27.09
CA ALA A 613 9.16 31.54 26.43
C ALA A 613 8.87 32.57 25.33
N VAL A 614 8.32 32.11 24.21
CA VAL A 614 7.88 32.96 23.10
C VAL A 614 6.42 32.63 22.79
N GLN A 615 5.56 33.63 22.92
CA GLN A 615 4.15 33.52 22.60
C GLN A 615 3.89 33.95 21.16
N TYR A 616 3.30 33.06 20.39
CA TYR A 616 2.88 33.27 19.02
C TYR A 616 1.35 33.40 18.98
N PRO A 617 0.80 34.57 18.62
CA PRO A 617 -0.65 34.74 18.51
C PRO A 617 -1.26 33.81 17.45
N ALA A 618 -2.49 33.35 17.69
CA ALA A 618 -3.24 32.59 16.71
C ALA A 618 -3.47 33.43 15.43
N LEU A 619 -3.58 32.75 14.29
CA LEU A 619 -4.09 33.38 13.08
C LEU A 619 -5.59 33.60 13.24
N THR A 620 -6.09 34.76 12.83
CA THR A 620 -7.52 35.05 12.86
C THR A 620 -8.25 34.08 11.94
N VAL A 621 -9.21 33.35 12.51
CA VAL A 621 -10.16 32.49 11.80
C VAL A 621 -11.55 32.91 12.29
N THR A 622 -12.47 33.20 11.39
CA THR A 622 -13.83 33.60 11.80
C THR A 622 -14.64 32.38 12.23
N ALA A 623 -15.74 32.60 12.95
CA ALA A 623 -16.64 31.52 13.34
C ALA A 623 -17.25 30.83 12.11
N GLU A 624 -17.46 31.59 11.02
CA GLU A 624 -17.97 31.07 9.74
C GLU A 624 -16.93 30.26 8.97
N GLU A 625 -15.63 30.56 9.14
CA GLU A 625 -14.53 29.79 8.55
C GLU A 625 -14.24 28.49 9.33
N THR A 626 -14.68 28.39 10.58
CA THR A 626 -14.43 27.21 11.43
C THR A 626 -15.48 26.14 11.17
N ILE A 627 -15.07 25.05 10.52
CA ILE A 627 -15.91 23.90 10.18
C ILE A 627 -15.73 22.77 11.19
N ASN A 628 -14.48 22.45 11.56
CA ASN A 628 -14.16 21.34 12.46
C ASN A 628 -13.02 21.73 13.41
N VAL A 629 -13.25 21.65 14.71
CA VAL A 629 -12.21 21.94 15.72
C VAL A 629 -11.32 20.74 16.04
N SER A 630 -11.72 19.54 15.63
CA SER A 630 -10.95 18.31 15.81
C SER A 630 -9.70 18.34 14.93
N GLY A 631 -8.57 17.89 15.47
CA GLY A 631 -7.31 17.74 14.72
C GLY A 631 -6.53 19.03 14.47
N ALA A 632 -7.02 20.22 14.84
CA ALA A 632 -6.27 21.47 14.69
C ALA A 632 -4.95 21.45 15.49
N GLY A 633 -4.99 20.93 16.73
CA GLY A 633 -3.79 20.70 17.56
C GLY A 633 -2.86 19.66 16.96
N ASP A 634 -3.40 18.53 16.50
CA ASP A 634 -2.62 17.45 15.89
C ASP A 634 -1.92 17.90 14.58
N SER A 635 -2.60 18.71 13.77
CA SER A 635 -2.03 19.36 12.58
C SER A 635 -0.91 20.32 12.94
N LEU A 636 -1.09 21.09 14.01
CA LEU A 636 -0.05 21.99 14.53
C LEU A 636 1.19 21.21 14.98
N ALA A 637 0.99 20.14 15.76
CA ALA A 637 2.06 19.25 16.22
C ALA A 637 2.76 18.55 15.03
N GLY A 638 2.01 18.01 14.08
CA GLY A 638 2.53 17.39 12.86
C GLY A 638 3.40 18.34 12.03
N ALA A 639 2.96 19.59 11.85
CA ALA A 639 3.71 20.60 11.11
C ALA A 639 4.95 21.12 11.87
N LEU A 640 4.88 21.26 13.20
CA LEU A 640 6.04 21.55 14.04
C LEU A 640 7.10 20.45 13.90
N MET A 641 6.70 19.19 14.04
CA MET A 641 7.59 18.03 13.87
C MET A 641 8.18 17.99 12.47
N ALA A 642 7.39 18.22 11.42
CA ALA A 642 7.88 18.32 10.05
C ALA A 642 8.93 19.43 9.90
N GLY A 643 8.72 20.60 10.50
CA GLY A 643 9.67 21.71 10.51
C GLY A 643 10.98 21.38 11.23
N ILE A 644 10.89 20.74 12.40
CA ILE A 644 12.05 20.27 13.18
C ILE A 644 12.88 19.28 12.36
N LEU A 645 12.23 18.29 11.74
CA LEU A 645 12.89 17.29 10.88
C LEU A 645 13.51 17.91 9.61
N HIS A 646 13.02 19.07 9.16
CA HIS A 646 13.62 19.86 8.07
C HIS A 646 14.73 20.80 8.56
N GLN A 647 15.05 20.80 9.85
CA GLN A 647 16.02 21.70 10.47
C GLN A 647 15.69 23.19 10.25
N ARG A 648 14.39 23.53 10.16
CA ARG A 648 13.93 24.92 10.10
C ARG A 648 14.12 25.61 11.45
N ASP A 649 14.21 26.93 11.43
CA ASP A 649 14.23 27.74 12.64
C ASP A 649 12.88 27.69 13.38
N THR A 650 12.88 28.12 14.64
CA THR A 650 11.71 28.03 15.52
C THR A 650 10.52 28.84 15.02
N ASP A 651 10.76 30.05 14.49
CA ASP A 651 9.70 30.93 14.01
C ASP A 651 9.01 30.29 12.79
N SER A 652 9.79 29.77 11.85
CA SER A 652 9.29 29.00 10.71
C SER A 652 8.47 27.78 11.15
N CYS A 653 8.98 26.98 12.09
CA CYS A 653 8.27 25.79 12.58
C CYS A 653 6.90 26.14 13.19
N VAL A 654 6.84 27.17 14.05
CA VAL A 654 5.58 27.57 14.70
C VAL A 654 4.58 28.13 13.70
N ARG A 655 5.04 28.94 12.74
CA ARG A 655 4.21 29.50 11.68
C ARG A 655 3.62 28.41 10.77
N MET A 656 4.41 27.39 10.42
CA MET A 656 3.90 26.20 9.72
C MET A 656 2.80 25.51 10.54
N GLY A 657 3.01 25.35 11.86
CA GLY A 657 2.01 24.81 12.79
C GLY A 657 0.70 25.59 12.81
N LEU A 658 0.77 26.91 12.92
CA LEU A 658 -0.41 27.78 12.93
C LEU A 658 -1.18 27.75 11.61
N LEU A 659 -0.48 27.67 10.48
CA LEU A 659 -1.11 27.51 9.15
C LEU A 659 -1.79 26.15 9.01
N ALA A 660 -1.14 25.07 9.46
CA ALA A 660 -1.71 23.72 9.44
C ALA A 660 -2.99 23.62 10.31
N ALA A 661 -2.96 24.24 11.50
CA ALA A 661 -4.13 24.35 12.38
C ALA A 661 -5.27 25.10 11.68
N ARG A 662 -4.99 26.28 11.10
CA ARG A 662 -6.00 27.07 10.37
C ARG A 662 -6.63 26.30 9.21
N LEU A 663 -5.82 25.61 8.41
CA LEU A 663 -6.32 24.79 7.30
C LEU A 663 -7.25 23.67 7.79
N SER A 664 -6.93 23.06 8.92
CA SER A 664 -7.73 21.98 9.50
C SER A 664 -9.01 22.50 10.14
N LEU A 665 -8.96 23.67 10.80
CA LEU A 665 -10.16 24.37 11.29
C LEU A 665 -11.16 24.66 10.17
N ALA A 666 -10.67 24.99 8.98
CA ALA A 666 -11.49 25.25 7.79
C ALA A 666 -11.86 23.99 6.99
N SER A 667 -11.60 22.79 7.51
CA SER A 667 -11.88 21.52 6.84
C SER A 667 -13.01 20.77 7.53
N SER A 668 -13.73 19.93 6.77
CA SER A 668 -14.62 18.92 7.35
C SER A 668 -13.86 17.73 7.94
N HIS A 669 -12.60 17.53 7.56
CA HIS A 669 -11.74 16.47 8.07
C HIS A 669 -10.84 16.98 9.20
N PRO A 670 -10.50 16.13 10.19
CA PRO A 670 -9.58 16.53 11.26
C PRO A 670 -8.21 17.02 10.77
N ILE A 671 -7.69 16.42 9.69
CA ILE A 671 -6.53 16.94 8.95
C ILE A 671 -7.01 17.38 7.58
N SER A 672 -6.70 18.63 7.21
CA SER A 672 -7.13 19.15 5.92
C SER A 672 -6.56 18.34 4.76
N PRO A 673 -7.39 17.88 3.80
CA PRO A 673 -6.90 17.21 2.61
C PRO A 673 -6.00 18.06 1.73
N THR A 674 -6.07 19.39 1.85
CA THR A 674 -5.27 20.38 1.12
C THR A 674 -3.97 20.76 1.85
N LEU A 675 -3.71 20.15 3.01
CA LEU A 675 -2.44 20.31 3.71
C LEU A 675 -1.31 19.77 2.83
N THR A 676 -0.30 20.60 2.58
CA THR A 676 0.90 20.30 1.81
C THR A 676 2.06 21.14 2.34
N SER A 677 3.30 20.79 2.04
CA SER A 677 4.47 21.59 2.47
C SER A 677 4.40 23.03 1.96
N ASP A 678 3.81 23.26 0.79
CA ASP A 678 3.65 24.59 0.20
C ASP A 678 2.53 25.39 0.87
N SER A 679 1.42 24.74 1.22
CA SER A 679 0.29 25.41 1.87
C SER A 679 0.55 25.83 3.32
N VAL A 680 1.67 25.39 3.90
CA VAL A 680 2.14 25.84 5.23
C VAL A 680 3.48 26.55 5.20
N ASP A 681 4.11 26.79 4.04
CA ASP A 681 5.38 27.52 3.99
C ASP A 681 5.13 29.02 4.26
N PRO A 682 5.67 29.58 5.37
CA PRO A 682 5.44 30.97 5.74
C PRO A 682 5.90 32.00 4.69
N ASN A 683 6.81 31.60 3.79
CA ASN A 683 7.30 32.46 2.70
C ASN A 683 6.41 32.41 1.45
N LYS A 684 5.60 31.36 1.29
CA LYS A 684 4.71 31.17 0.14
C LYS A 684 3.28 31.60 0.43
N VAL A 685 2.85 31.53 1.70
CA VAL A 685 1.49 31.93 2.09
C VAL A 685 1.45 33.41 2.43
N PRO A 686 0.73 34.25 1.67
CA PRO A 686 0.60 35.67 1.97
C PRO A 686 -0.21 35.87 3.25
N GLN A 687 0.47 36.16 4.36
CA GLN A 687 -0.14 36.34 5.67
C GLN A 687 0.51 37.50 6.42
N CYS A 688 -0.31 38.37 7.01
CA CYS A 688 0.19 39.34 7.99
C CYS A 688 0.42 38.59 9.31
N TRP A 689 1.68 38.57 9.75
CA TRP A 689 2.12 37.81 10.91
C TRP A 689 2.08 38.67 12.18
N PRO A 690 1.25 38.30 13.18
CA PRO A 690 1.29 38.97 14.48
C PRO A 690 2.69 38.86 15.10
N LYS A 691 3.12 39.93 15.80
CA LYS A 691 4.43 39.96 16.44
C LYS A 691 4.46 38.99 17.64
N PRO A 692 5.43 38.06 17.71
CA PRO A 692 5.60 37.21 18.88
C PRO A 692 6.01 38.01 20.12
N SER A 693 5.62 37.55 21.30
CA SER A 693 5.97 38.17 22.59
C SER A 693 6.95 37.30 23.35
N PHE A 694 8.10 37.86 23.75
CA PHE A 694 9.17 37.15 24.43
C PHE A 694 9.10 37.34 25.97
N MET A 695 9.38 36.28 26.73
CA MET A 695 9.42 36.28 28.19
C MET A 695 10.61 35.46 28.70
N TRP A 696 11.25 35.91 29.78
CA TRP A 696 12.24 35.10 30.51
C TRP A 696 11.56 34.18 31.50
N ILE A 697 12.04 32.95 31.64
CA ILE A 697 11.61 32.02 32.68
C ILE A 697 12.72 31.95 33.73
N ASN A 698 12.43 32.46 34.93
CA ASN A 698 13.39 32.51 36.03
C ASN A 698 13.44 31.19 36.81
#